data_AF-A0AAD4NIF7-F1
#
_entry.id   AF-A0AAD4NIF7-F1
#
_cell.length_a   1.000
_cell.length_b   1.000
_cell.length_c   1.000
_cell.angle_alpha   90.00
_cell.angle_beta   90.00
_cell.angle_gamma   90.00
#
_symmetry.space_group_name_H-M   'P 1'
#
loop_
_entity.id
_entity.type
_entity.pdbx_description
1 polymer ?
#
loop_
_entity_poly.entity_id
_entity_poly.type
_entity_poly.pdbx_seq_one_letter_code
_entity_poly.pdbx_strand_id
1 'polypeptide(L)'
;MSFLSVIVDCNASNWGRYLDKFPNDGEKKFQNILSSVAAFCNAHMLSSLNNRLILLAGGMKNKNKKLFSNELDFSPTTNAIHAVEASLRDAIMKSANTEDPSTTCSCYGAAVALSICAFERYNKEFFNPIGRIVIINLAADLSNEQNTLMNLFFSANQHSMEVDVAFLTNPVPILQQACDITSGTHMIVDTPHRLIQYLMQNCLGGSRECRDAFSMWKEEDIDYRTTCHCHNKLVNIGWVCSVCLSVHCQFQPFCATCNVVFSLPAGQKRAAKKPHFSSFVQDYNRRLISDALSALEGSIGIVWDEPIMKQLDNVVITPAALQAQNVTKNFWLKDSLNVNANVSHFVYLIAPTILSVDLLIKNYMKKIANNDNRLHHVMMIPEVPFPLQERLKSDPKVWNKIESVKNLPLYWFPTEQPNFIHSAQPQLPSRMLIDGDWNVLFRSAMALLQLERLMPSIPILYCKGKWSARIVEMIRGNRTLEDKQPVNERLDIDKVVIIDRWLDPLTPLMSQSTFGGVIDDLFSISVQGKVEIPQIPIDQDSRSDEKSHKSIWLSNENNINVYEQLQDLHLSAVKTRIDEIDKEREEMKNQIKSLGSMAEYKKIVSRLQNVAKNTKALDVFAEILAAITTSRLDDFLIGRIKCEQEILLNMWSDKIVPFIENSIIEACPCIAVLRLIALHSLISNGLKPAILQTYRKLFIQSYGVNALGWWLKLQIAGLMRCSSPETRLDVRYPPIDFVTMTKAFRLHFPDVDEIRRSDTSYAYSGRASLLVRYIEEGIRNDWKDFTKVDSTPINKDIVTDMPLAENAFSSSLSFFSRSKAQKDSKPRTMVFVVGGVTRAEVSSLKLLSENICLIASTGNITGDYLLNSFNE
;
A
#
# COMPACT_ATOMS: atom_id res chain seq x y z
N MET A 1 17.59 -24.74 48.07
CA MET A 1 17.48 -23.28 48.28
C MET A 1 16.16 -22.85 47.68
N SER A 2 15.42 -21.96 48.35
CA SER A 2 14.05 -21.63 47.92
C SER A 2 13.82 -20.12 47.84
N PHE A 3 13.02 -19.74 46.86
CA PHE A 3 12.51 -18.41 46.67
C PHE A 3 11.01 -18.41 46.98
N LEU A 4 10.60 -17.56 47.93
CA LEU A 4 9.21 -17.39 48.32
C LEU A 4 8.76 -15.96 48.02
N SER A 5 7.72 -15.84 47.21
CA SER A 5 6.99 -14.58 47.03
C SER A 5 5.64 -14.66 47.74
N VAL A 6 5.39 -13.75 48.68
CA VAL A 6 4.10 -13.65 49.37
C VAL A 6 3.37 -12.41 48.85
N ILE A 7 2.19 -12.62 48.27
CA ILE A 7 1.31 -11.56 47.76
C ILE A 7 0.11 -11.46 48.69
N VAL A 8 -0.05 -10.33 49.37
CA VAL A 8 -1.18 -10.09 50.29
C VAL A 8 -2.10 -9.03 49.69
N ASP A 9 -3.42 -9.26 49.67
CA ASP A 9 -4.37 -8.20 49.30
C ASP A 9 -4.25 -7.03 50.30
N CYS A 10 -3.88 -5.85 49.82
CA CYS A 10 -3.77 -4.63 50.62
C CYS A 10 -4.91 -3.63 50.34
N ASN A 11 -5.97 -4.03 49.63
CA ASN A 11 -7.13 -3.17 49.39
C ASN A 11 -7.95 -2.98 50.68
N ALA A 12 -7.91 -1.78 51.25
CA ALA A 12 -8.60 -1.45 52.50
C ALA A 12 -10.12 -1.72 52.47
N SER A 13 -10.78 -1.59 51.31
CA SER A 13 -12.21 -1.86 51.18
C SER A 13 -12.57 -3.34 51.36
N ASN A 14 -11.71 -4.26 50.89
CA ASN A 14 -11.92 -5.70 51.08
C ASN A 14 -11.68 -6.11 52.54
N TRP A 15 -10.67 -5.51 53.17
CA TRP A 15 -10.42 -5.68 54.60
C TRP A 15 -11.60 -5.20 55.45
N GLY A 16 -12.16 -4.02 55.15
CA GLY A 16 -13.38 -3.53 55.82
C GLY A 16 -14.54 -4.52 55.72
N ARG A 17 -14.89 -4.94 54.50
CA ARG A 17 -15.97 -5.93 54.26
C ARG A 17 -15.74 -7.27 54.96
N TYR A 18 -14.48 -7.69 55.09
CA TYR A 18 -14.13 -8.93 55.77
C TYR A 18 -14.28 -8.79 57.30
N LEU A 19 -13.82 -7.67 57.86
CA LEU A 19 -13.89 -7.40 59.30
C LEU A 19 -15.30 -7.10 59.78
N ASP A 20 -16.17 -6.53 58.93
CA ASP A 20 -17.60 -6.31 59.22
C ASP A 20 -18.34 -7.61 59.56
N LYS A 21 -17.86 -8.76 59.09
CA LYS A 21 -18.40 -10.08 59.48
C LYS A 21 -18.17 -10.42 60.96
N PHE A 22 -17.32 -9.67 61.66
CA PHE A 22 -16.89 -9.93 63.03
C PHE A 22 -16.91 -8.66 63.91
N PRO A 23 -18.11 -8.12 64.23
CA PRO A 23 -18.26 -6.81 64.86
C PRO A 23 -17.61 -6.66 66.25
N ASN A 24 -17.42 -7.74 67.01
CA ASN A 24 -16.87 -7.70 68.37
C ASN A 24 -15.37 -8.07 68.47
N ASP A 25 -14.78 -8.67 67.42
CA ASP A 25 -13.41 -9.23 67.44
C ASP A 25 -12.57 -8.85 66.20
N GLY A 26 -13.05 -7.89 65.39
CA GLY A 26 -12.41 -7.51 64.13
C GLY A 26 -10.94 -7.10 64.27
N GLU A 27 -10.62 -6.26 65.26
CA GLU A 27 -9.24 -5.79 65.50
C GLU A 27 -8.28 -6.93 65.88
N LYS A 28 -8.71 -7.83 66.79
CA LYS A 28 -7.94 -9.02 67.16
C LYS A 28 -7.71 -9.94 65.98
N LYS A 29 -8.71 -10.14 65.13
CA LYS A 29 -8.61 -10.98 63.92
C LYS A 29 -7.70 -10.37 62.86
N PHE A 30 -7.77 -9.06 62.68
CA PHE A 30 -6.85 -8.31 61.80
C PHE A 30 -5.40 -8.51 62.25
N GLN A 31 -5.11 -8.31 63.54
CA GLN A 31 -3.78 -8.51 64.09
C GLN A 31 -3.30 -9.95 63.97
N ASN A 32 -4.17 -10.94 64.20
CA ASN A 32 -3.84 -12.36 64.06
C ASN A 32 -3.47 -12.76 62.63
N ILE A 33 -4.11 -12.18 61.61
CA ILE A 33 -3.78 -12.46 60.21
C ILE A 33 -2.40 -11.89 59.88
N LEU A 34 -2.15 -10.63 60.24
CA LEU A 34 -0.86 -9.99 60.00
C LEU A 34 0.29 -10.73 60.69
N SER A 35 0.10 -11.12 61.95
CA SER A 35 1.10 -11.88 62.72
C SER A 35 1.31 -13.29 62.16
N SER A 36 0.26 -13.93 61.64
CA SER A 36 0.39 -15.22 60.95
C SER A 36 1.23 -15.10 59.68
N VAL A 37 1.02 -14.07 58.86
CA VAL A 37 1.81 -13.84 57.65
C VAL A 37 3.27 -13.54 58.00
N ALA A 38 3.51 -12.68 59.00
CA ALA A 38 4.85 -12.33 59.44
C ALA A 38 5.59 -13.53 60.03
N ALA A 39 4.91 -14.37 60.82
CA ALA A 39 5.47 -15.61 61.37
C ALA A 39 5.82 -16.61 60.26
N PHE A 40 5.00 -16.75 59.22
CA PHE A 40 5.28 -17.59 58.06
C PHE A 40 6.50 -17.12 57.27
N CYS A 41 6.55 -15.82 56.94
CA CYS A 41 7.70 -15.19 56.31
C CYS A 41 9.00 -15.44 57.10
N ASN A 42 8.95 -15.28 58.42
CA ASN A 42 10.09 -15.51 59.29
C ASN A 42 10.52 -16.97 59.34
N ALA A 43 9.58 -17.92 59.41
CA ALA A 43 9.91 -19.34 59.37
C ALA A 43 10.61 -19.75 58.06
N HIS A 44 10.20 -19.19 56.93
CA HIS A 44 10.88 -19.44 55.65
C HIS A 44 12.31 -18.91 55.64
N MET A 45 12.54 -17.71 56.16
CA MET A 45 13.88 -17.12 56.29
C MET A 45 14.78 -17.91 57.26
N LEU A 46 14.21 -18.42 58.36
CA LEU A 46 14.93 -19.23 59.34
C LEU A 46 15.27 -20.63 58.83
N SER A 47 14.55 -21.13 57.82
CA SER A 47 14.76 -22.49 57.29
C SER A 47 16.10 -22.64 56.56
N SER A 48 16.62 -21.57 55.94
CA SER A 48 17.95 -21.56 55.35
C SER A 48 18.44 -20.13 55.11
N LEU A 49 19.73 -19.87 55.37
CA LEU A 49 20.36 -18.57 55.13
C LEU A 49 20.33 -18.14 53.64
N ASN A 50 20.21 -19.10 52.73
CA ASN A 50 20.18 -18.83 51.28
C ASN A 50 18.76 -18.62 50.73
N ASN A 51 17.74 -18.67 51.60
CA ASN A 51 16.36 -18.45 51.19
C ASN A 51 16.10 -16.97 50.92
N ARG A 52 15.37 -16.70 49.83
CA ARG A 52 14.96 -15.33 49.48
C ARG A 52 13.45 -15.18 49.64
N LEU A 53 13.07 -14.09 50.31
CA LEU A 53 11.69 -13.70 50.53
C LEU A 53 11.43 -12.35 49.88
N ILE A 54 10.33 -12.26 49.13
CA ILE A 54 9.77 -10.99 48.63
C ILE A 54 8.30 -10.90 49.01
N LEU A 55 7.94 -9.83 49.71
CA LEU A 55 6.56 -9.50 50.07
C LEU A 55 6.03 -8.41 49.14
N LEU A 56 4.90 -8.68 48.48
CA LEU A 56 4.26 -7.78 47.53
C LEU A 56 2.82 -7.44 47.96
N ALA A 57 2.41 -6.21 47.66
CA ALA A 57 1.03 -5.76 47.80
C ALA A 57 0.20 -6.14 46.56
N GLY A 58 -0.78 -7.02 46.75
CA GLY A 58 -1.90 -7.21 45.84
C GLY A 58 -2.99 -6.15 46.09
N GLY A 59 -3.84 -5.87 45.11
CA GLY A 59 -5.01 -5.00 45.33
C GLY A 59 -4.77 -3.48 45.22
N MET A 60 -3.52 -3.02 45.13
CA MET A 60 -3.18 -1.60 44.95
C MET A 60 -2.80 -1.26 43.49
N LYS A 61 -3.31 -0.13 42.96
CA LYS A 61 -2.92 0.42 41.64
C LYS A 61 -1.63 1.26 41.67
N ASN A 62 -1.02 1.47 42.84
CA ASN A 62 0.18 2.29 43.00
C ASN A 62 1.45 1.68 42.39
N LYS A 63 2.42 2.56 42.07
CA LYS A 63 3.71 2.22 41.41
C LYS A 63 4.64 1.35 42.26
N ASN A 64 4.60 1.46 43.60
CA ASN A 64 5.45 0.67 44.50
C ASN A 64 4.68 -0.50 45.10
N LYS A 65 4.84 -1.68 44.50
CA LYS A 65 4.18 -2.93 44.95
C LYS A 65 5.06 -3.81 45.84
N LYS A 66 6.36 -3.52 45.94
CA LYS A 66 7.34 -4.24 46.78
C LYS A 66 7.27 -3.68 48.20
N LEU A 67 6.83 -4.50 49.16
CA LEU A 67 6.67 -4.12 50.57
C LEU A 67 7.90 -4.46 51.39
N PHE A 68 8.47 -5.66 51.20
CA PHE A 68 9.64 -6.13 51.93
C PHE A 68 10.45 -7.08 51.05
N SER A 69 11.78 -7.09 51.22
CA SER A 69 12.70 -7.97 50.50
C SER A 69 13.99 -8.15 51.25
N ASN A 70 14.44 -9.40 51.35
CA ASN A 70 15.67 -9.75 52.05
C ASN A 70 16.94 -9.58 51.19
N GLU A 71 16.91 -8.73 50.16
CA GLU A 71 18.03 -8.56 49.19
C GLU A 71 19.05 -7.49 49.63
N LEU A 72 18.66 -6.60 50.54
CA LEU A 72 19.45 -5.44 50.97
C LEU A 72 19.45 -5.44 52.50
N ASP A 73 20.46 -6.07 53.09
CA ASP A 73 20.85 -6.11 54.51
C ASP A 73 19.77 -6.58 55.52
N PHE A 74 19.98 -7.70 56.23
CA PHE A 74 19.68 -7.88 57.67
C PHE A 74 19.94 -9.34 58.12
N SER A 75 20.54 -9.51 59.30
CA SER A 75 20.63 -10.81 59.97
C SER A 75 19.25 -11.27 60.47
N PRO A 76 18.95 -12.59 60.49
CA PRO A 76 17.68 -13.12 60.97
C PRO A 76 17.57 -12.88 62.48
N THR A 77 16.96 -11.76 62.86
CA THR A 77 16.65 -11.41 64.24
C THR A 77 15.17 -11.05 64.35
N THR A 78 14.64 -11.08 65.57
CA THR A 78 13.25 -10.74 65.96
C THR A 78 12.68 -9.46 65.32
N ASN A 79 13.54 -8.56 64.83
CA ASN A 79 13.17 -7.34 64.10
C ASN A 79 12.48 -7.59 62.75
N ALA A 80 12.69 -8.75 62.09
CA ALA A 80 12.11 -9.03 60.78
C ALA A 80 10.57 -9.24 60.82
N ILE A 81 10.05 -9.83 61.91
CA ILE A 81 8.60 -10.01 62.11
C ILE A 81 7.93 -8.62 62.21
N HIS A 82 8.46 -7.74 63.06
CA HIS A 82 7.93 -6.40 63.23
C HIS A 82 8.05 -5.54 61.96
N ALA A 83 9.12 -5.71 61.17
CA ALA A 83 9.28 -5.00 59.89
C ALA A 83 8.24 -5.42 58.85
N VAL A 84 7.95 -6.72 58.74
CA VAL A 84 6.91 -7.26 57.84
C VAL A 84 5.52 -6.79 58.27
N GLU A 85 5.20 -6.88 59.56
CA GLU A 85 3.91 -6.40 60.09
C GLU A 85 3.72 -4.89 59.87
N ALA A 86 4.76 -4.10 60.15
CA ALA A 86 4.72 -2.64 59.95
C ALA A 86 4.52 -2.28 58.47
N SER A 87 5.21 -2.97 57.55
CA SER A 87 5.10 -2.73 56.11
C SER A 87 3.72 -3.08 55.55
N LEU A 88 3.11 -4.17 56.04
CA LEU A 88 1.73 -4.54 55.67
C LEU A 88 0.71 -3.54 56.22
N ARG A 89 0.87 -3.11 57.47
CA ARG A 89 -0.04 -2.13 58.09
C ARG A 89 0.05 -0.77 57.37
N ASP A 90 1.26 -0.32 57.02
CA ASP A 90 1.47 0.92 56.26
C ASP A 90 0.87 0.83 54.84
N ALA A 91 1.01 -0.30 54.16
CA ALA A 91 0.41 -0.51 52.84
C ALA A 91 -1.13 -0.42 52.87
N ILE A 92 -1.76 -1.05 53.86
CA ILE A 92 -3.22 -1.01 54.05
C ILE A 92 -3.68 0.40 54.45
N MET A 93 -2.96 1.10 55.34
CA MET A 93 -3.28 2.49 55.70
C MET A 93 -3.14 3.44 54.51
N LYS A 94 -2.11 3.28 53.68
CA LYS A 94 -1.96 4.04 52.43
C LYS A 94 -3.13 3.80 51.48
N SER A 95 -3.60 2.56 51.36
CA SER A 95 -4.79 2.23 50.56
C SER A 95 -6.07 2.86 51.13
N ALA A 96 -6.19 3.01 52.45
CA ALA A 96 -7.37 3.61 53.08
C ALA A 96 -7.45 5.13 52.85
N ASN A 97 -6.29 5.80 52.74
CA ASN A 97 -6.21 7.25 52.58
C ASN A 97 -6.28 7.73 51.10
N THR A 98 -6.49 6.83 50.14
CA THR A 98 -6.55 7.20 48.71
C THR A 98 -8.00 7.42 48.27
N GLU A 99 -8.41 8.66 47.97
CA GLU A 99 -9.79 9.07 47.65
C GLU A 99 -10.26 8.73 46.20
N ASP A 100 -9.58 7.82 45.49
CA ASP A 100 -9.95 7.50 44.10
C ASP A 100 -11.18 6.58 44.03
N PRO A 101 -12.27 6.94 43.31
CA PRO A 101 -13.47 6.09 43.16
C PRO A 101 -13.24 4.81 42.34
N SER A 102 -12.03 4.59 41.82
CA SER A 102 -11.64 3.42 41.02
C SER A 102 -10.90 2.32 41.79
N THR A 103 -10.76 2.45 43.12
CA THR A 103 -10.09 1.50 44.04
C THR A 103 -10.95 0.32 44.47
N THR A 104 -12.20 0.21 44.00
CA THR A 104 -13.10 -0.90 44.37
C THR A 104 -12.72 -2.25 43.76
N CYS A 105 -11.83 -2.29 42.76
CA CYS A 105 -11.39 -3.53 42.11
C CYS A 105 -9.92 -3.82 42.44
N SER A 106 -9.64 -5.00 43.01
CA SER A 106 -8.28 -5.46 43.31
C SER A 106 -7.52 -5.85 42.03
N CYS A 107 -6.23 -5.52 41.98
CA CYS A 107 -5.32 -5.83 40.88
C CYS A 107 -4.13 -6.67 41.36
N TYR A 108 -3.91 -7.85 40.77
CA TYR A 108 -2.85 -8.80 41.13
C TYR A 108 -1.80 -8.97 40.03
N GLY A 109 -2.15 -8.68 38.76
CA GLY A 109 -1.30 -8.99 37.62
C GLY A 109 0.14 -8.47 37.74
N ALA A 110 0.31 -7.20 38.12
CA ALA A 110 1.68 -6.65 38.26
C ALA A 110 2.45 -7.23 39.44
N ALA A 111 1.79 -7.67 40.53
CA ALA A 111 2.48 -8.31 41.65
C ALA A 111 3.00 -9.69 41.23
N VAL A 112 2.15 -10.50 40.57
CA VAL A 112 2.54 -11.82 40.04
C VAL A 112 3.68 -11.68 39.02
N ALA A 113 3.60 -10.70 38.10
CA ALA A 113 4.67 -10.45 37.13
C ALA A 113 6.01 -10.10 37.81
N LEU A 114 5.99 -9.26 38.86
CA LEU A 114 7.19 -8.92 39.63
C LEU A 114 7.77 -10.14 40.36
N SER A 115 6.92 -11.04 40.90
CA SER A 115 7.36 -12.29 41.52
C SER A 115 8.13 -13.18 40.54
N ILE A 116 7.60 -13.36 39.32
CA ILE A 116 8.24 -14.18 38.28
C ILE A 116 9.57 -13.55 37.86
N CYS A 117 9.60 -12.24 37.62
CA CYS A 117 10.83 -11.52 37.26
C CYS A 117 11.91 -11.61 38.33
N ALA A 118 11.53 -11.57 39.62
CA ALA A 118 12.47 -11.68 40.72
C ALA A 118 12.98 -13.11 40.90
N PHE A 119 12.12 -14.12 40.71
CA PHE A 119 12.53 -15.51 40.70
C PHE A 119 13.52 -15.81 39.57
N GLU A 120 13.28 -15.30 38.36
CA GLU A 120 14.19 -15.51 37.22
C GLU A 120 15.58 -14.91 37.47
N ARG A 121 15.67 -13.79 38.22
CA ARG A 121 16.97 -13.27 38.67
C ARG A 121 17.65 -14.23 39.65
N TYR A 122 16.90 -14.78 40.60
CA TYR A 122 17.41 -15.76 41.55
C TYR A 122 17.83 -17.09 40.88
N ASN A 123 17.07 -17.54 39.89
CA ASN A 123 17.36 -18.74 39.09
C ASN A 123 18.66 -18.64 38.29
N LYS A 124 19.09 -17.42 37.94
CA LYS A 124 20.40 -17.18 37.31
C LYS A 124 21.56 -17.25 38.30
N GLU A 125 21.32 -17.01 39.58
CA GLU A 125 22.35 -16.98 40.63
C GLU A 125 22.57 -18.35 41.28
N PHE A 126 21.56 -19.23 41.29
CA PHE A 126 21.61 -20.54 41.91
C PHE A 126 21.11 -21.63 40.96
N PHE A 127 21.71 -22.83 41.02
CA PHE A 127 21.31 -23.95 40.16
C PHE A 127 20.03 -24.63 40.67
N ASN A 128 18.97 -24.57 39.86
CA ASN A 128 17.67 -25.23 40.08
C ASN A 128 16.99 -24.93 41.44
N PRO A 129 16.73 -23.64 41.76
CA PRO A 129 16.01 -23.26 42.97
C PRO A 129 14.52 -23.57 42.89
N ILE A 130 13.89 -23.82 44.05
CA ILE A 130 12.45 -24.00 44.15
C ILE A 130 11.80 -22.62 44.28
N GLY A 131 10.96 -22.24 43.31
CA GLY A 131 10.22 -20.97 43.29
C GLY A 131 8.77 -21.16 43.69
N ARG A 132 8.26 -20.32 44.58
CA ARG A 132 6.87 -20.37 45.04
C ARG A 132 6.23 -18.99 45.17
N ILE A 133 4.96 -18.89 44.79
CA ILE A 133 4.12 -17.72 44.99
C ILE A 133 2.97 -18.11 45.91
N VAL A 134 2.83 -17.44 47.05
CA VAL A 134 1.70 -17.61 47.97
C VAL A 134 0.82 -16.37 47.91
N ILE A 135 -0.43 -16.52 47.48
CA ILE A 135 -1.40 -15.43 47.36
C ILE A 135 -2.40 -15.52 48.52
N ILE A 136 -2.50 -14.48 49.32
CA ILE A 136 -3.52 -14.33 50.37
C ILE A 136 -4.60 -13.40 49.83
N ASN A 137 -5.73 -13.99 49.46
CA ASN A 137 -6.81 -13.31 48.76
C ASN A 137 -7.94 -12.90 49.70
N LEU A 138 -8.33 -11.62 49.64
CA LEU A 138 -9.58 -11.10 50.21
C LEU A 138 -10.56 -10.62 49.13
N ALA A 139 -10.13 -10.50 47.86
CA ALA A 139 -10.95 -10.01 46.77
C ALA A 139 -12.04 -11.01 46.37
N ALA A 140 -13.25 -10.49 46.10
CA ALA A 140 -14.40 -11.30 45.71
C ALA A 140 -14.60 -11.42 44.19
N ASP A 141 -14.00 -10.52 43.39
CA ASP A 141 -14.11 -10.52 41.92
C ASP A 141 -12.79 -10.08 41.28
N LEU A 142 -12.31 -10.86 40.31
CA LEU A 142 -11.10 -10.65 39.53
C LEU A 142 -11.33 -10.74 38.02
N SER A 143 -12.59 -10.62 37.58
CA SER A 143 -12.98 -10.78 36.17
C SER A 143 -12.27 -9.82 35.21
N ASN A 144 -11.94 -8.61 35.67
CA ASN A 144 -11.24 -7.60 34.86
C ASN A 144 -9.79 -7.98 34.48
N GLU A 145 -9.12 -8.81 35.29
CA GLU A 145 -7.73 -9.23 35.04
C GLU A 145 -7.61 -10.68 34.57
N GLN A 146 -8.73 -11.35 34.24
CA GLN A 146 -8.75 -12.78 33.95
C GLN A 146 -7.72 -13.20 32.89
N ASN A 147 -7.67 -12.50 31.74
CA ASN A 147 -6.72 -12.81 30.66
C ASN A 147 -5.27 -12.54 31.07
N THR A 148 -5.02 -11.42 31.75
CA THR A 148 -3.68 -11.02 32.18
C THR A 148 -3.13 -12.01 33.19
N LEU A 149 -3.92 -12.40 34.18
CA LEU A 149 -3.55 -13.38 35.21
C LEU A 149 -3.34 -14.76 34.63
N MET A 150 -4.22 -15.22 33.73
CA MET A 150 -4.09 -16.52 33.08
C MET A 150 -2.77 -16.63 32.30
N ASN A 151 -2.40 -15.60 31.52
CA ASN A 151 -1.11 -15.56 30.83
C ASN A 151 0.09 -15.59 31.80
N LEU A 152 -0.02 -14.89 32.93
CA LEU A 152 1.02 -14.90 33.96
C LEU A 152 1.14 -16.25 34.67
N PHE A 153 0.05 -16.97 34.91
CA PHE A 153 0.08 -18.31 35.53
C PHE A 153 0.65 -19.36 34.58
N PHE A 154 0.35 -19.29 33.27
CA PHE A 154 1.04 -20.13 32.29
C PHE A 154 2.54 -19.84 32.24
N SER A 155 2.93 -18.57 32.34
CA SER A 155 4.34 -18.19 32.45
C SER A 155 4.98 -18.72 33.74
N ALA A 156 4.32 -18.61 34.89
CA ALA A 156 4.80 -19.16 36.15
C ALA A 156 5.06 -20.68 36.06
N ASN A 157 4.15 -21.43 35.43
CA ASN A 157 4.32 -22.87 35.20
C ASN A 157 5.55 -23.17 34.31
N GLN A 158 5.76 -22.40 33.23
CA GLN A 158 6.95 -22.53 32.38
C GLN A 158 8.25 -22.29 33.14
N HIS A 159 8.25 -21.38 34.13
CA HIS A 159 9.38 -21.13 35.01
C HIS A 159 9.44 -22.07 36.23
N SER A 160 8.64 -23.14 36.27
CA SER A 160 8.60 -24.11 37.38
C SER A 160 8.30 -23.46 38.75
N MET A 161 7.47 -22.41 38.76
CA MET A 161 6.99 -21.79 39.98
C MET A 161 5.59 -22.30 40.33
N GLU A 162 5.42 -22.71 41.59
CA GLU A 162 4.12 -23.17 42.12
C GLU A 162 3.35 -21.99 42.72
N VAL A 163 2.05 -21.90 42.44
CA VAL A 163 1.17 -20.86 42.99
C VAL A 163 0.20 -21.48 44.00
N ASP A 164 0.39 -21.16 45.28
CA ASP A 164 -0.51 -21.53 46.36
C ASP A 164 -1.41 -20.35 46.72
N VAL A 165 -2.70 -20.60 46.98
CA VAL A 165 -3.68 -19.55 47.27
C VAL A 165 -4.43 -19.83 48.57
N ALA A 166 -4.38 -18.89 49.51
CA ALA A 166 -5.19 -18.87 50.72
C ALA A 166 -6.36 -17.89 50.57
N PHE A 167 -7.58 -18.42 50.50
CA PHE A 167 -8.81 -17.65 50.46
C PHE A 167 -9.30 -17.36 51.87
N LEU A 168 -9.35 -16.08 52.25
CA LEU A 168 -10.02 -15.62 53.47
C LEU A 168 -11.51 -15.33 53.22
N THR A 169 -11.89 -15.08 51.98
CA THR A 169 -13.26 -14.87 51.52
C THR A 169 -13.68 -16.00 50.58
N ASN A 170 -14.83 -15.87 49.90
CA ASN A 170 -15.30 -16.89 48.96
C ASN A 170 -14.24 -17.16 47.87
N PRO A 171 -14.06 -18.42 47.45
CA PRO A 171 -13.06 -18.77 46.46
C PRO A 171 -13.35 -18.09 45.11
N VAL A 172 -12.30 -17.62 44.45
CA VAL A 172 -12.37 -16.98 43.13
C VAL A 172 -11.88 -17.98 42.07
N PRO A 173 -12.68 -18.30 41.03
CA PRO A 173 -12.34 -19.34 40.06
C PRO A 173 -10.98 -19.16 39.36
N ILE A 174 -10.59 -17.93 39.00
CA ILE A 174 -9.32 -17.68 38.30
C ILE A 174 -8.09 -18.03 39.16
N LEU A 175 -8.19 -17.86 40.49
CA LEU A 175 -7.10 -18.22 41.40
C LEU A 175 -7.09 -19.72 41.72
N GLN A 176 -8.25 -20.39 41.68
CA GLN A 176 -8.30 -21.86 41.73
C GLN A 176 -7.67 -22.47 40.48
N GLN A 177 -7.96 -21.92 39.29
CA GLN A 177 -7.32 -22.30 38.03
C GLN A 177 -5.79 -22.09 38.09
N ALA A 178 -5.31 -21.04 38.77
CA ALA A 178 -3.88 -20.80 38.95
C ALA A 178 -3.17 -21.94 39.69
N CYS A 179 -3.79 -22.43 40.77
CA CYS A 179 -3.29 -23.58 41.53
C CYS A 179 -3.27 -24.84 40.67
N ASP A 180 -4.33 -25.12 39.90
CA ASP A 180 -4.39 -26.31 39.04
C ASP A 180 -3.32 -26.25 37.92
N ILE A 181 -3.19 -25.12 37.23
CA ILE A 181 -2.21 -24.91 36.15
C ILE A 181 -0.77 -25.12 36.65
N THR A 182 -0.46 -24.66 37.86
CA THR A 182 0.90 -24.68 38.43
C THR A 182 1.14 -25.87 39.37
N SER A 183 0.18 -26.80 39.50
CA SER A 183 0.21 -27.89 40.49
C SER A 183 0.38 -27.42 41.94
N GLY A 184 -0.13 -26.24 42.27
CA GLY A 184 -0.17 -25.67 43.61
C GLY A 184 -1.46 -26.02 44.37
N THR A 185 -1.54 -25.58 45.63
CA THR A 185 -2.66 -25.86 46.54
C THR A 185 -3.51 -24.62 46.78
N HIS A 186 -4.84 -24.78 46.67
CA HIS A 186 -5.79 -23.76 47.07
C HIS A 186 -6.46 -24.15 48.39
N MET A 187 -6.70 -23.18 49.28
CA MET A 187 -7.26 -23.45 50.60
C MET A 187 -8.24 -22.36 51.02
N ILE A 188 -9.34 -22.76 51.67
CA ILE A 188 -10.34 -21.87 52.25
C ILE A 188 -10.10 -21.82 53.76
N VAL A 189 -9.87 -20.61 54.29
CA VAL A 189 -9.54 -20.40 55.70
C VAL A 189 -10.78 -19.90 56.43
N ASP A 190 -11.57 -20.84 56.97
CA ASP A 190 -12.81 -20.52 57.70
C ASP A 190 -12.57 -19.71 58.98
N THR A 191 -11.43 -19.95 59.64
CA THR A 191 -11.05 -19.27 60.89
C THR A 191 -9.66 -18.63 60.79
N PRO A 192 -9.53 -17.31 61.06
CA PRO A 192 -8.26 -16.58 60.94
C PRO A 192 -7.10 -17.16 61.74
N HIS A 193 -7.37 -17.73 62.92
CA HIS A 193 -6.34 -18.29 63.80
C HIS A 193 -5.69 -19.57 63.22
N ARG A 194 -6.34 -20.25 62.26
CA ARG A 194 -5.77 -21.43 61.59
C ARG A 194 -4.90 -21.06 60.40
N LEU A 195 -4.87 -19.79 59.97
CA LEU A 195 -4.08 -19.34 58.83
C LEU A 195 -2.61 -19.73 58.96
N ILE A 196 -2.00 -19.52 60.13
CA ILE A 196 -0.62 -19.92 60.40
C ILE A 196 -0.42 -21.42 60.28
N GLN A 197 -1.35 -22.23 60.80
CA GLN A 197 -1.30 -23.68 60.71
C GLN A 197 -1.31 -24.14 59.24
N TYR A 198 -2.17 -23.54 58.42
CA TYR A 198 -2.26 -23.85 56.99
C TYR A 198 -1.01 -23.44 56.20
N LEU A 199 -0.52 -22.22 56.41
CA LEU A 199 0.70 -21.74 55.77
C LEU A 199 1.92 -22.60 56.14
N MET A 200 2.04 -23.01 57.40
CA MET A 200 3.13 -23.86 57.86
C MET A 200 3.03 -25.30 57.33
N GLN A 201 1.82 -25.86 57.28
CA GLN A 201 1.61 -27.26 56.86
C GLN A 201 1.74 -27.45 55.35
N ASN A 202 1.22 -26.52 54.55
CA ASN A 202 1.11 -26.70 53.09
C ASN A 202 2.14 -25.87 52.32
N CYS A 203 2.49 -24.67 52.80
CA CYS A 203 3.28 -23.70 52.02
C CYS A 203 4.78 -23.64 52.44
N LEU A 204 5.18 -24.19 53.60
CA LEU A 204 6.56 -24.11 54.11
C LEU A 204 7.48 -25.26 53.64
N GLY A 205 6.94 -26.34 53.06
CA GLY A 205 7.69 -27.55 52.66
C GLY A 205 8.35 -27.47 51.27
N GLY A 206 9.58 -27.96 51.14
CA GLY A 206 10.40 -27.85 49.92
C GLY A 206 10.29 -28.99 48.89
N SER A 207 9.72 -30.15 49.24
CA SER A 207 9.50 -31.25 48.28
C SER A 207 8.01 -31.55 48.09
N ARG A 208 7.63 -31.85 46.84
CA ARG A 208 6.26 -32.24 46.45
C ARG A 208 5.76 -33.46 47.23
N GLU A 209 6.64 -34.44 47.42
CA GLU A 209 6.36 -35.70 48.14
C GLU A 209 5.92 -35.47 49.60
N CYS A 210 6.52 -34.50 50.29
CA CYS A 210 6.12 -34.19 51.66
C CYS A 210 4.73 -33.53 51.71
N ARG A 211 4.34 -32.78 50.67
CA ARG A 211 3.04 -32.10 50.64
C ARG A 211 1.90 -33.03 50.25
N ASP A 212 2.15 -33.96 49.34
CA ASP A 212 1.16 -34.98 48.96
C ASP A 212 0.77 -35.85 50.18
N ALA A 213 1.70 -36.05 51.12
CA ALA A 213 1.44 -36.76 52.38
C ALA A 213 0.53 -36.00 53.37
N PHE A 214 0.46 -34.66 53.30
CA PHE A 214 -0.38 -33.83 54.17
C PHE A 214 -1.63 -33.26 53.49
N SER A 215 -1.78 -33.47 52.18
CA SER A 215 -2.88 -32.92 51.38
C SER A 215 -4.16 -33.76 51.54
N MET A 216 -4.98 -33.41 52.51
CA MET A 216 -6.34 -33.94 52.69
C MET A 216 -7.40 -32.97 52.11
N TRP A 217 -7.31 -32.63 50.82
CA TRP A 217 -8.35 -31.86 50.13
C TRP A 217 -8.63 -32.49 48.78
N LYS A 218 -9.83 -33.06 48.64
CA LYS A 218 -10.35 -33.63 47.39
C LYS A 218 -10.81 -32.49 46.48
N GLU A 219 -10.53 -32.63 45.19
CA GLU A 219 -10.96 -31.76 44.09
C GLU A 219 -12.46 -31.43 44.20
N GLU A 220 -12.79 -30.17 44.48
CA GLU A 220 -14.05 -29.60 44.04
C GLU A 220 -13.92 -29.31 42.54
N ASP A 221 -14.96 -29.58 41.75
CA ASP A 221 -15.00 -29.27 40.31
C ASP A 221 -14.64 -27.79 40.08
N ILE A 222 -13.43 -27.52 39.60
CA ILE A 222 -12.97 -26.16 39.30
C ILE A 222 -13.75 -25.62 38.10
N ASP A 223 -14.40 -24.48 38.26
CA ASP A 223 -15.19 -23.87 37.21
C ASP A 223 -14.29 -23.23 36.13
N TYR A 224 -14.16 -23.91 35.00
CA TYR A 224 -13.37 -23.48 33.83
C TYR A 224 -14.10 -22.55 32.86
N ARG A 225 -15.32 -22.12 33.18
CA ARG A 225 -16.12 -21.27 32.27
C ARG A 225 -15.46 -19.91 32.05
N THR A 226 -15.39 -19.49 30.79
CA THR A 226 -14.83 -18.18 30.42
C THR A 226 -15.89 -17.09 30.54
N THR A 227 -15.48 -15.86 30.89
CA THR A 227 -16.36 -14.69 30.88
C THR A 227 -16.39 -14.06 29.48
N CYS A 228 -17.57 -13.67 29.01
CA CYS A 228 -17.69 -12.97 27.73
C CYS A 228 -17.26 -11.50 27.86
N HIS A 229 -16.45 -11.03 26.92
CA HIS A 229 -15.93 -9.65 26.93
C HIS A 229 -17.00 -8.58 26.62
N CYS A 230 -18.18 -9.01 26.14
CA CYS A 230 -19.28 -8.10 25.80
C CYS A 230 -20.11 -7.70 27.03
N HIS A 231 -20.27 -8.60 28.00
CA HIS A 231 -21.18 -8.39 29.14
C HIS A 231 -20.60 -8.84 30.50
N ASN A 232 -19.35 -9.32 30.55
CA ASN A 232 -18.69 -9.87 31.73
C ASN A 232 -19.51 -10.97 32.44
N LYS A 233 -20.23 -11.78 31.66
CA LYS A 233 -21.00 -12.94 32.16
C LYS A 233 -20.30 -14.23 31.79
N LEU A 234 -20.35 -15.22 32.69
CA LEU A 234 -19.88 -16.58 32.43
C LEU A 234 -20.67 -17.19 31.26
N VAL A 235 -19.95 -17.76 30.30
CA VAL A 235 -20.53 -18.41 29.12
C VAL A 235 -20.06 -19.87 29.03
N ASN A 236 -21.01 -20.79 28.84
CA ASN A 236 -20.70 -22.21 28.60
C ASN A 236 -20.20 -22.45 27.18
N ILE A 237 -20.73 -21.68 26.21
CA ILE A 237 -20.36 -21.75 24.80
C ILE A 237 -20.14 -20.30 24.35
N GLY A 238 -18.91 -19.97 23.98
CA GLY A 238 -18.53 -18.63 23.55
C GLY A 238 -17.81 -18.67 22.20
N TRP A 239 -17.99 -17.62 21.41
CA TRP A 239 -17.30 -17.43 20.13
C TRP A 239 -15.94 -16.81 20.39
N VAL A 240 -14.86 -17.47 19.98
CA VAL A 240 -13.49 -17.01 20.22
C VAL A 240 -12.94 -16.34 18.97
N CYS A 241 -12.38 -15.14 19.11
CA CYS A 241 -11.66 -14.53 18.00
C CYS A 241 -10.33 -15.23 17.76
N SER A 242 -10.05 -15.62 16.51
CA SER A 242 -8.77 -16.23 16.12
C SER A 242 -7.56 -15.30 16.19
N VAL A 243 -7.76 -13.99 16.38
CA VAL A 243 -6.69 -12.98 16.45
C VAL A 243 -6.47 -12.52 17.89
N CYS A 244 -7.54 -12.06 18.55
CA CYS A 244 -7.49 -11.44 19.88
C CYS A 244 -7.78 -12.47 21.02
N LEU A 245 -8.17 -13.71 20.69
CA LEU A 245 -8.65 -14.76 21.61
C LEU A 245 -9.79 -14.32 22.55
N SER A 246 -10.42 -13.16 22.30
CA SER A 246 -11.54 -12.69 23.10
C SER A 246 -12.76 -13.58 22.89
N VAL A 247 -13.44 -13.89 24.00
CA VAL A 247 -14.65 -14.72 24.02
C VAL A 247 -15.89 -13.83 23.98
N HIS A 248 -16.81 -14.13 23.06
CA HIS A 248 -18.07 -13.42 22.86
C HIS A 248 -19.27 -14.32 23.15
N CYS A 249 -20.31 -13.80 23.81
CA CYS A 249 -21.50 -14.58 24.18
C CYS A 249 -22.44 -14.91 23.00
N GLN A 250 -22.28 -14.20 21.88
CA GLN A 250 -23.04 -14.40 20.65
C GLN A 250 -22.11 -14.17 19.47
N PHE A 251 -22.43 -14.79 18.32
CA PHE A 251 -21.66 -14.57 17.10
C PHE A 251 -21.73 -13.09 16.73
N GLN A 252 -20.58 -12.43 16.71
CA GLN A 252 -20.42 -11.10 16.15
C GLN A 252 -19.52 -11.20 14.94
N PRO A 253 -19.86 -10.60 13.79
CA PRO A 253 -19.04 -10.67 12.58
C PRO A 253 -17.74 -9.87 12.68
N PHE A 254 -17.47 -9.19 13.82
CA PHE A 254 -16.21 -8.53 14.12
C PHE A 254 -15.83 -8.70 15.62
N CYS A 255 -14.54 -8.79 15.95
CA CYS A 255 -14.05 -8.76 17.35
C CYS A 255 -14.21 -7.33 17.89
N ALA A 256 -15.04 -7.10 18.90
CA ALA A 256 -15.17 -5.79 19.56
C ALA A 256 -13.87 -5.30 20.22
N THR A 257 -12.92 -6.20 20.48
CA THR A 257 -11.63 -5.88 21.11
C THR A 257 -10.55 -5.48 20.11
N CYS A 258 -10.51 -6.07 18.89
CA CYS A 258 -9.48 -5.81 17.88
C CYS A 258 -10.00 -5.34 16.52
N ASN A 259 -11.31 -5.16 16.36
CA ASN A 259 -11.99 -4.72 15.13
C ASN A 259 -11.75 -5.60 13.88
N VAL A 260 -11.26 -6.82 14.04
CA VAL A 260 -11.10 -7.78 12.93
C VAL A 260 -12.46 -8.34 12.52
N VAL A 261 -12.77 -8.32 11.22
CA VAL A 261 -13.99 -8.91 10.64
C VAL A 261 -13.77 -10.39 10.33
N PHE A 262 -14.67 -11.26 10.80
CA PHE A 262 -14.61 -12.69 10.54
C PHE A 262 -15.20 -13.02 9.17
N SER A 263 -14.45 -13.76 8.36
CA SER A 263 -14.91 -14.30 7.07
C SER A 263 -15.87 -15.47 7.28
N LEU A 264 -17.15 -15.29 6.93
CA LEU A 264 -18.09 -16.41 6.83
C LEU A 264 -17.78 -17.25 5.57
N PRO A 265 -17.97 -18.59 5.60
CA PRO A 265 -17.83 -19.43 4.42
C PRO A 265 -18.81 -18.94 3.33
N ALA A 266 -18.25 -18.41 2.24
CA ALA A 266 -19.03 -17.77 1.19
C ALA A 266 -19.74 -18.82 0.31
N GLY A 267 -20.94 -19.22 0.72
CA GLY A 267 -21.89 -19.91 -0.16
C GLY A 267 -22.62 -18.92 -1.06
N GLN A 268 -21.98 -18.48 -2.15
CA GLN A 268 -22.59 -18.15 -3.46
C GLN A 268 -21.59 -17.36 -4.33
N LYS A 269 -21.21 -17.94 -5.47
CA LYS A 269 -20.54 -17.22 -6.56
C LYS A 269 -21.49 -16.12 -7.04
N ARG A 270 -21.09 -14.86 -6.87
CA ARG A 270 -21.79 -13.70 -7.46
C ARG A 270 -21.83 -13.88 -8.98
N ALA A 271 -22.93 -13.45 -9.61
CA ALA A 271 -22.94 -13.21 -11.05
C ALA A 271 -21.81 -12.22 -11.38
N ALA A 272 -20.90 -12.63 -12.27
CA ALA A 272 -19.74 -11.84 -12.63
C ALA A 272 -20.20 -10.49 -13.22
N LYS A 273 -19.79 -9.38 -12.58
CA LYS A 273 -19.73 -8.09 -13.27
C LYS A 273 -18.87 -8.30 -14.53
N LYS A 274 -19.22 -7.66 -15.66
CA LYS A 274 -18.38 -7.70 -16.86
C LYS A 274 -16.94 -7.34 -16.44
N PRO A 275 -15.91 -8.13 -16.82
CA PRO A 275 -14.53 -7.86 -16.42
C PRO A 275 -14.11 -6.48 -16.94
N HIS A 276 -13.39 -5.73 -16.11
CA HIS A 276 -12.79 -4.46 -16.50
C HIS A 276 -11.70 -4.69 -17.57
N PHE A 277 -11.45 -3.71 -18.45
CA PHE A 277 -10.44 -3.87 -19.51
C PHE A 277 -9.04 -4.14 -18.95
N SER A 278 -8.68 -3.51 -17.83
CA SER A 278 -7.40 -3.75 -17.16
C SER A 278 -7.27 -5.20 -16.65
N SER A 279 -8.33 -5.77 -16.07
CA SER A 279 -8.32 -7.20 -15.68
C SER A 279 -8.21 -8.13 -16.89
N PHE A 280 -8.81 -7.77 -18.02
CA PHE A 280 -8.71 -8.55 -19.24
C PHE A 280 -7.29 -8.56 -19.81
N VAL A 281 -6.63 -7.39 -19.89
CA VAL A 281 -5.23 -7.29 -20.33
C VAL A 281 -4.29 -8.02 -19.37
N GLN A 282 -4.55 -7.95 -18.07
CA GLN A 282 -3.80 -8.69 -17.06
C GLN A 282 -3.88 -10.20 -17.28
N ASP A 283 -5.09 -10.75 -17.50
CA ASP A 283 -5.28 -12.18 -17.76
C ASP A 283 -4.70 -12.61 -19.10
N TYR A 284 -4.81 -11.78 -20.14
CA TYR A 284 -4.18 -12.03 -21.44
C TYR A 284 -2.64 -12.09 -21.32
N ASN A 285 -2.02 -11.13 -20.63
CA ASN A 285 -0.58 -11.12 -20.39
C ASN A 285 -0.13 -12.33 -19.57
N ARG A 286 -0.91 -12.74 -18.55
CA ARG A 286 -0.65 -13.95 -17.77
C ARG A 286 -0.63 -15.20 -18.63
N ARG A 287 -1.61 -15.34 -19.52
CA ARG A 287 -1.67 -16.47 -20.47
C ARG A 287 -0.45 -16.48 -21.39
N LEU A 288 -0.09 -15.35 -22.01
CA LEU A 288 1.10 -15.26 -22.87
C LEU A 288 2.40 -15.67 -22.17
N ILE A 289 2.60 -15.22 -20.93
CA ILE A 289 3.78 -15.58 -20.14
C ILE A 289 3.73 -17.07 -19.76
N SER A 290 2.56 -17.56 -19.34
CA SER A 290 2.37 -18.98 -19.00
C SER A 290 2.62 -19.90 -20.19
N ASP A 291 2.14 -19.54 -21.38
CA ASP A 291 2.32 -20.32 -22.60
C ASP A 291 3.80 -20.34 -23.02
N ALA A 292 4.51 -19.21 -22.86
CA ALA A 292 5.94 -19.14 -23.14
C ALA A 292 6.79 -19.97 -22.16
N LEU A 293 6.39 -20.07 -20.89
CA LEU A 293 7.10 -20.84 -19.85
C LEU A 293 6.76 -22.34 -19.88
N SER A 294 5.48 -22.69 -20.07
CA SER A 294 5.02 -24.10 -20.12
C SER A 294 5.62 -24.89 -21.29
N ALA A 295 6.12 -24.21 -22.32
CA ALA A 295 6.87 -24.82 -23.41
C ALA A 295 8.26 -25.35 -23.00
N LEU A 296 8.72 -25.10 -21.76
CA LEU A 296 10.02 -25.53 -21.24
C LEU A 296 9.84 -26.66 -20.21
N GLU A 297 10.37 -27.85 -20.50
CA GLU A 297 10.28 -29.02 -19.62
C GLU A 297 11.39 -29.02 -18.56
N GLY A 298 11.08 -28.65 -17.31
CA GLY A 298 12.02 -28.76 -16.19
C GLY A 298 11.87 -27.64 -15.17
N SER A 299 12.85 -27.49 -14.28
CA SER A 299 12.93 -26.38 -13.33
C SER A 299 13.46 -25.11 -13.99
N ILE A 300 12.76 -23.99 -13.76
CA ILE A 300 13.05 -22.70 -14.41
C ILE A 300 13.60 -21.72 -13.38
N GLY A 301 14.69 -21.04 -13.73
CA GLY A 301 15.21 -19.85 -13.06
C GLY A 301 14.98 -18.61 -13.92
N ILE A 302 14.20 -17.65 -13.46
CA ILE A 302 13.93 -16.42 -14.21
C ILE A 302 14.92 -15.33 -13.79
N VAL A 303 15.51 -14.66 -14.78
CA VAL A 303 16.36 -13.48 -14.59
C VAL A 303 15.61 -12.26 -15.09
N TRP A 304 15.38 -11.33 -14.17
CA TRP A 304 14.56 -10.15 -14.37
C TRP A 304 15.39 -8.91 -14.65
N ASP A 305 15.08 -8.25 -15.75
CA ASP A 305 15.52 -6.88 -16.01
C ASP A 305 14.66 -5.88 -15.22
N GLU A 306 15.31 -4.86 -14.65
CA GLU A 306 14.65 -3.91 -13.74
C GLU A 306 13.53 -3.09 -14.42
N PRO A 307 13.70 -2.55 -15.65
CA PRO A 307 12.63 -1.84 -16.36
C PRO A 307 11.42 -2.73 -16.64
N ILE A 308 11.65 -4.01 -16.97
CA ILE A 308 10.58 -4.99 -17.23
C ILE A 308 9.84 -5.34 -15.94
N MET A 309 10.56 -5.54 -14.84
CA MET A 309 9.91 -5.80 -13.55
C MET A 309 9.04 -4.63 -13.11
N LYS A 310 9.50 -3.39 -13.27
CA LYS A 310 8.67 -2.21 -12.98
C LYS A 310 7.37 -2.16 -13.80
N GLN A 311 7.33 -2.81 -14.98
CA GLN A 311 6.15 -2.92 -15.83
C GLN A 311 5.27 -4.14 -15.47
N LEU A 312 5.84 -5.23 -14.94
CA LEU A 312 5.17 -6.52 -14.71
C LEU A 312 4.87 -6.89 -13.24
N ASP A 313 5.47 -6.19 -12.27
CA ASP A 313 5.28 -6.33 -10.81
C ASP A 313 3.80 -6.54 -10.37
N ASN A 314 3.61 -7.30 -9.28
CA ASN A 314 2.44 -7.80 -8.53
C ASN A 314 1.05 -8.02 -9.18
N VAL A 315 0.69 -7.29 -10.23
CA VAL A 315 -0.57 -7.40 -10.96
C VAL A 315 -0.47 -8.53 -11.99
N VAL A 316 0.56 -8.57 -12.84
CA VAL A 316 0.64 -9.61 -13.88
C VAL A 316 1.25 -10.91 -13.34
N ILE A 317 2.27 -10.81 -12.48
CA ILE A 317 3.09 -11.95 -12.08
C ILE A 317 3.04 -12.14 -10.57
N THR A 318 2.20 -13.07 -10.09
CA THR A 318 2.22 -13.46 -8.68
C THR A 318 3.22 -14.59 -8.47
N PRO A 319 3.92 -14.65 -7.32
CA PRO A 319 4.83 -15.76 -7.00
C PRO A 319 4.13 -17.12 -7.14
N ALA A 320 2.84 -17.20 -6.77
CA ALA A 320 2.03 -18.40 -6.92
C ALA A 320 1.81 -18.80 -8.40
N ALA A 321 1.58 -17.83 -9.29
CA ALA A 321 1.41 -18.11 -10.73
C ALA A 321 2.71 -18.61 -11.38
N LEU A 322 3.87 -18.06 -10.97
CA LEU A 322 5.17 -18.55 -11.44
C LEU A 322 5.50 -19.95 -10.90
N GLN A 323 5.23 -20.21 -9.62
CA GLN A 323 5.43 -21.53 -9.02
C GLN A 323 4.61 -22.61 -9.72
N ALA A 324 3.38 -22.28 -10.16
CA ALA A 324 2.55 -23.19 -10.96
C ALA A 324 3.17 -23.57 -12.32
N GLN A 325 4.12 -22.78 -12.83
CA GLN A 325 4.85 -23.00 -14.09
C GLN A 325 6.28 -23.52 -13.84
N ASN A 326 6.53 -24.24 -12.73
CA ASN A 326 7.83 -24.80 -12.36
C ASN A 326 8.97 -23.78 -12.19
N VAL A 327 8.65 -22.51 -11.95
CA VAL A 327 9.65 -21.48 -11.63
C VAL A 327 10.08 -21.64 -10.18
N THR A 328 11.35 -21.98 -9.99
CA THR A 328 11.92 -22.29 -8.67
C THR A 328 12.70 -21.14 -8.06
N LYS A 329 13.34 -20.30 -8.89
CA LYS A 329 14.21 -19.20 -8.45
C LYS A 329 14.03 -17.96 -9.32
N ASN A 330 14.15 -16.79 -8.70
CA ASN A 330 14.15 -15.49 -9.35
C ASN A 330 15.48 -14.79 -9.08
N PHE A 331 16.03 -14.14 -10.10
CA PHE A 331 17.29 -13.41 -10.04
C PHE A 331 17.13 -12.03 -10.69
N TRP A 332 18.02 -11.11 -10.34
CA TRP A 332 18.10 -9.79 -10.99
C TRP A 332 19.22 -9.76 -12.03
N LEU A 333 18.97 -9.12 -13.16
CA LEU A 333 19.95 -8.96 -14.24
C LEU A 333 21.19 -8.16 -13.80
N LYS A 334 21.01 -7.21 -12.88
CA LYS A 334 22.10 -6.41 -12.30
C LYS A 334 23.02 -7.20 -11.38
N ASP A 335 22.51 -8.26 -10.77
CA ASP A 335 23.28 -9.09 -9.87
C ASP A 335 24.13 -10.08 -10.67
N SER A 336 25.36 -10.34 -10.21
CA SER A 336 26.19 -11.38 -10.81
C SER A 336 25.67 -12.77 -10.45
N LEU A 337 25.71 -13.69 -11.42
CA LEU A 337 25.22 -15.06 -11.27
C LEU A 337 25.74 -15.73 -9.98
N ASN A 338 24.80 -16.14 -9.11
CA ASN A 338 25.08 -17.09 -8.03
C ASN A 338 25.06 -18.50 -8.64
N VAL A 339 26.24 -19.06 -8.90
CA VAL A 339 26.46 -20.28 -9.72
C VAL A 339 25.71 -21.52 -9.17
N ASN A 340 25.39 -21.54 -7.87
CA ASN A 340 24.82 -22.70 -7.15
C ASN A 340 23.30 -22.89 -7.32
N ALA A 341 22.69 -22.30 -8.35
CA ALA A 341 21.28 -22.50 -8.65
C ALA A 341 21.06 -23.83 -9.40
N ASN A 342 20.46 -24.80 -8.72
CA ASN A 342 20.04 -26.09 -9.29
C ASN A 342 18.76 -25.93 -10.14
N VAL A 343 18.91 -25.35 -11.35
CA VAL A 343 17.84 -25.14 -12.32
C VAL A 343 18.24 -25.69 -13.69
N SER A 344 17.31 -26.29 -14.43
CA SER A 344 17.57 -26.78 -15.80
C SER A 344 17.56 -25.68 -16.85
N HIS A 345 16.64 -24.71 -16.73
CA HIS A 345 16.48 -23.62 -17.69
C HIS A 345 16.68 -22.27 -17.02
N PHE A 346 17.42 -21.37 -17.68
CA PHE A 346 17.42 -19.94 -17.38
C PHE A 346 16.62 -19.18 -18.43
N VAL A 347 15.65 -18.39 -17.98
CA VAL A 347 14.86 -17.50 -18.84
C VAL A 347 15.17 -16.06 -18.49
N TYR A 348 15.77 -15.34 -19.44
CA TYR A 348 16.12 -13.92 -19.30
C TYR A 348 15.00 -13.07 -19.89
N LEU A 349 14.28 -12.36 -19.02
CA LEU A 349 13.22 -11.42 -19.41
C LEU A 349 13.80 -10.01 -19.42
N ILE A 350 14.14 -9.51 -20.61
CA ILE A 350 14.90 -8.26 -20.76
C ILE A 350 14.21 -7.22 -21.65
N ALA A 351 14.47 -5.94 -21.38
CA ALA A 351 14.04 -4.87 -22.26
C ALA A 351 14.89 -4.86 -23.56
N PRO A 352 14.31 -4.45 -24.70
CA PRO A 352 14.99 -4.39 -25.99
C PRO A 352 15.84 -3.12 -26.06
N THR A 353 16.83 -3.04 -25.18
CA THR A 353 17.80 -1.94 -25.09
C THR A 353 19.23 -2.48 -25.11
N ILE A 354 20.16 -1.66 -25.60
CA ILE A 354 21.60 -2.02 -25.63
C ILE A 354 22.11 -2.26 -24.20
N LEU A 355 21.69 -1.43 -23.24
CA LEU A 355 22.08 -1.54 -21.83
C LEU A 355 21.69 -2.89 -21.24
N SER A 356 20.45 -3.34 -21.44
CA SER A 356 19.97 -4.64 -20.95
C SER A 356 20.75 -5.81 -21.57
N VAL A 357 21.06 -5.73 -22.87
CA VAL A 357 21.86 -6.74 -23.57
C VAL A 357 23.30 -6.76 -23.07
N ASP A 358 23.94 -5.61 -22.88
CA ASP A 358 25.30 -5.55 -22.37
C ASP A 358 25.39 -6.03 -20.91
N LEU A 359 24.39 -5.75 -20.08
CA LEU A 359 24.27 -6.29 -18.72
C LEU A 359 24.14 -7.82 -18.72
N LEU A 360 23.28 -8.37 -19.59
CA LEU A 360 23.15 -9.81 -19.79
C LEU A 360 24.50 -10.45 -20.15
N ILE A 361 25.21 -9.87 -21.11
CA ILE A 361 26.52 -10.36 -21.55
C ILE A 361 27.53 -10.32 -20.41
N LYS A 362 27.63 -9.19 -19.71
CA LYS A 362 28.62 -8.93 -18.66
C LYS A 362 28.39 -9.77 -17.40
N ASN A 363 27.15 -9.84 -16.92
CA ASN A 363 26.85 -10.43 -15.61
C ASN A 363 26.54 -11.92 -15.67
N TYR A 364 26.06 -12.43 -16.80
CA TYR A 364 25.65 -13.82 -16.96
C TYR A 364 26.49 -14.53 -18.03
N MET A 365 26.39 -14.13 -19.30
CA MET A 365 26.93 -14.94 -20.41
C MET A 365 28.45 -15.16 -20.36
N LYS A 366 29.21 -14.13 -19.96
CA LYS A 366 30.67 -14.24 -19.80
C LYS A 366 31.11 -15.01 -18.56
N LYS A 367 30.24 -15.18 -17.55
CA LYS A 367 30.57 -15.84 -16.28
C LYS A 367 30.11 -17.30 -16.21
N ILE A 368 29.25 -17.73 -17.13
CA ILE A 368 28.83 -19.14 -17.26
C ILE A 368 30.06 -20.00 -17.62
N ALA A 369 30.27 -21.08 -16.88
CA ALA A 369 31.35 -22.05 -17.16
C ALA A 369 31.12 -22.76 -18.50
N ASN A 370 32.17 -23.20 -19.18
CA ASN A 370 32.04 -23.84 -20.48
C ASN A 370 31.37 -25.23 -20.42
N ASN A 371 31.37 -25.90 -19.27
CA ASN A 371 30.74 -27.21 -19.05
C ASN A 371 29.36 -27.09 -18.38
N ASP A 372 28.70 -25.95 -18.52
CA ASP A 372 27.36 -25.74 -17.98
C ASP A 372 26.32 -26.43 -18.88
N ASN A 373 25.60 -27.41 -18.33
CA ASN A 373 24.58 -28.16 -19.05
C ASN A 373 23.19 -27.50 -19.00
N ARG A 374 23.08 -26.30 -18.41
CA ARG A 374 21.81 -25.56 -18.29
C ARG A 374 21.47 -24.85 -19.60
N LEU A 375 20.18 -24.79 -19.93
CA LEU A 375 19.70 -24.17 -21.16
C LEU A 375 19.33 -22.70 -20.94
N HIS A 376 19.82 -21.82 -21.80
CA HIS A 376 19.70 -20.37 -21.65
C HIS A 376 18.80 -19.76 -22.73
N HIS A 377 17.64 -19.21 -22.33
CA HIS A 377 16.65 -18.63 -23.23
C HIS A 377 16.51 -17.12 -22.99
N VAL A 378 16.71 -16.31 -24.02
CA VAL A 378 16.53 -14.85 -23.97
C VAL A 378 15.17 -14.50 -24.56
N MET A 379 14.31 -13.84 -23.78
CA MET A 379 13.03 -13.33 -24.25
C MET A 379 12.99 -11.81 -24.09
N MET A 380 12.78 -11.09 -25.20
CA MET A 380 12.70 -9.63 -25.20
C MET A 380 11.24 -9.16 -25.30
N ILE A 381 10.89 -8.12 -24.54
CA ILE A 381 9.53 -7.56 -24.49
C ILE A 381 9.48 -6.19 -25.17
N PRO A 382 8.63 -5.95 -26.19
CA PRO A 382 7.72 -6.91 -26.82
C PRO A 382 8.39 -7.75 -27.92
N GLU A 383 9.49 -7.26 -28.49
CA GLU A 383 10.11 -7.79 -29.70
C GLU A 383 11.64 -7.74 -29.59
N VAL A 384 12.32 -8.55 -30.40
CA VAL A 384 13.77 -8.60 -30.56
C VAL A 384 14.16 -7.74 -31.77
N PRO A 385 14.75 -6.54 -31.57
CA PRO A 385 15.26 -5.75 -32.68
C PRO A 385 16.46 -6.45 -33.34
N PHE A 386 16.51 -6.42 -34.67
CA PHE A 386 17.61 -7.02 -35.44
C PHE A 386 19.01 -6.55 -34.99
N PRO A 387 19.28 -5.25 -34.74
CA PRO A 387 20.60 -4.81 -34.28
C PRO A 387 21.02 -5.43 -32.93
N LEU A 388 20.07 -5.67 -32.02
CA LEU A 388 20.35 -6.29 -30.73
C LEU A 388 20.60 -7.80 -30.87
N GLN A 389 19.94 -8.45 -31.82
CA GLN A 389 20.21 -9.84 -32.16
C GLN A 389 21.62 -10.00 -32.72
N GLU A 390 22.05 -9.11 -33.62
CA GLU A 390 23.41 -9.10 -34.16
C GLU A 390 24.45 -8.81 -33.08
N ARG A 391 24.12 -7.93 -32.12
CA ARG A 391 24.98 -7.69 -30.95
C ARG A 391 25.21 -8.96 -30.12
N LEU A 392 24.20 -9.79 -29.91
CA LEU A 392 24.36 -11.08 -29.22
C LEU A 392 25.21 -12.08 -30.02
N LYS A 393 25.07 -12.09 -31.35
CA LYS A 393 25.87 -12.95 -32.25
C LYS A 393 27.33 -12.52 -32.38
N SER A 394 27.64 -11.25 -32.10
CA SER A 394 28.99 -10.69 -32.28
C SER A 394 30.07 -11.35 -31.43
N ASP A 395 29.72 -11.97 -30.30
CA ASP A 395 30.64 -12.75 -29.46
C ASP A 395 30.26 -14.24 -29.56
N PRO A 396 31.00 -15.07 -30.32
CA PRO A 396 30.71 -16.49 -30.48
C PRO A 396 30.68 -17.26 -29.15
N LYS A 397 31.46 -16.82 -28.15
CA LYS A 397 31.48 -17.44 -26.82
C LYS A 397 30.20 -17.19 -26.04
N VAL A 398 29.48 -16.13 -26.38
CA VAL A 398 28.16 -15.81 -25.82
C VAL A 398 27.09 -16.51 -26.62
N TRP A 399 27.10 -16.37 -27.94
CA TRP A 399 26.06 -16.90 -28.82
C TRP A 399 25.90 -18.42 -28.69
N ASN A 400 27.02 -19.16 -28.64
CA ASN A 400 26.99 -20.62 -28.53
C ASN A 400 26.42 -21.12 -27.18
N LYS A 401 26.27 -20.25 -26.18
CA LYS A 401 25.64 -20.60 -24.89
C LYS A 401 24.14 -20.33 -24.88
N ILE A 402 23.61 -19.57 -25.83
CA ILE A 402 22.21 -19.18 -25.88
C ILE A 402 21.45 -20.19 -26.74
N GLU A 403 20.48 -20.87 -26.13
CA GLU A 403 19.65 -21.87 -26.80
C GLU A 403 18.61 -21.21 -27.71
N SER A 404 17.97 -20.14 -27.24
CA SER A 404 16.95 -19.45 -28.05
C SER A 404 16.84 -17.97 -27.71
N VAL A 405 16.60 -17.15 -28.73
CA VAL A 405 16.20 -15.74 -28.60
C VAL A 405 14.79 -15.58 -29.16
N LYS A 406 13.82 -15.21 -28.32
CA LYS A 406 12.38 -15.16 -28.68
C LYS A 406 11.77 -13.79 -28.38
N ASN A 407 10.72 -13.44 -29.13
CA ASN A 407 9.84 -12.32 -28.83
C ASN A 407 8.84 -12.74 -27.75
N LEU A 408 8.55 -11.85 -26.80
CA LEU A 408 7.44 -12.00 -25.87
C LEU A 408 6.49 -10.80 -26.05
N PRO A 409 5.45 -10.91 -26.89
CA PRO A 409 4.69 -9.77 -27.43
C PRO A 409 3.72 -9.15 -26.41
N LEU A 410 4.23 -8.65 -25.29
CA LEU A 410 3.47 -7.90 -24.29
C LEU A 410 3.49 -6.42 -24.69
N TYR A 411 2.45 -5.99 -25.41
CA TYR A 411 2.34 -4.61 -25.86
C TYR A 411 1.49 -3.72 -24.95
N TRP A 412 0.58 -4.30 -24.17
CA TRP A 412 -0.36 -3.55 -23.32
C TRP A 412 -0.17 -3.91 -21.86
N PHE A 413 -0.19 -2.88 -21.01
CA PHE A 413 -0.08 -3.03 -19.57
C PHE A 413 -1.32 -2.45 -18.90
N PRO A 414 -1.88 -3.16 -17.90
CA PRO A 414 -2.99 -2.65 -17.12
C PRO A 414 -2.52 -1.51 -16.21
N THR A 415 -3.38 -0.52 -16.00
CA THR A 415 -3.15 0.54 -15.02
C THR A 415 -4.01 0.32 -13.78
N GLU A 416 -3.83 1.16 -12.77
CA GLU A 416 -4.72 1.19 -11.59
C GLU A 416 -6.17 1.57 -11.91
N GLN A 417 -6.43 2.06 -13.13
CA GLN A 417 -7.75 2.44 -13.60
C GLN A 417 -8.37 1.34 -14.47
N PRO A 418 -9.67 1.01 -14.27
CA PRO A 418 -10.29 -0.16 -14.90
C PRO A 418 -10.42 -0.09 -16.43
N ASN A 419 -10.58 1.11 -16.99
CA ASN A 419 -10.82 1.35 -18.42
C ASN A 419 -9.69 2.18 -19.05
N PHE A 420 -8.48 2.04 -18.52
CA PHE A 420 -7.30 2.72 -19.01
C PHE A 420 -6.12 1.75 -19.09
N ILE A 421 -5.52 1.66 -20.27
CA ILE A 421 -4.36 0.80 -20.56
C ILE A 421 -3.28 1.59 -21.27
N HIS A 422 -2.03 1.14 -21.22
CA HIS A 422 -0.98 1.80 -21.99
C HIS A 422 0.08 0.84 -22.52
N SER A 423 0.90 1.29 -23.47
CA SER A 423 1.95 0.47 -24.08
C SER A 423 3.35 0.64 -23.48
N ALA A 424 3.46 1.30 -22.31
CA ALA A 424 4.71 1.50 -21.56
C ALA A 424 5.86 2.14 -22.37
N GLN A 425 5.52 3.07 -23.24
CA GLN A 425 6.40 3.92 -24.06
C GLN A 425 6.16 5.42 -23.81
N PRO A 426 6.33 5.91 -22.56
CA PRO A 426 6.14 7.33 -22.24
C PRO A 426 7.22 8.25 -22.87
N GLN A 427 8.40 7.73 -23.21
CA GLN A 427 9.50 8.43 -23.90
C GLN A 427 9.32 8.59 -25.42
N LEU A 428 8.17 8.21 -25.97
CA LEU A 428 7.91 8.29 -27.40
C LEU A 428 8.12 9.69 -27.99
N PRO A 429 7.69 10.81 -27.34
CA PRO A 429 7.90 12.14 -27.90
C PRO A 429 9.37 12.48 -28.12
N SER A 430 10.24 12.23 -27.14
CA SER A 430 11.66 12.56 -27.26
C SER A 430 12.36 11.72 -28.33
N ARG A 431 12.11 10.41 -28.37
CA ARG A 431 12.67 9.52 -29.41
C ARG A 431 12.21 9.88 -30.81
N MET A 432 10.96 10.30 -30.98
CA MET A 432 10.45 10.72 -32.29
C MET A 432 11.00 12.08 -32.73
N LEU A 433 11.02 13.06 -31.83
CA LEU A 433 11.36 14.45 -32.16
C LEU A 433 12.87 14.69 -32.23
N ILE A 434 13.66 13.97 -31.43
CA ILE A 434 15.12 14.11 -31.39
C ILE A 434 15.77 13.08 -32.32
N ASP A 435 15.51 11.79 -32.09
CA ASP A 435 16.20 10.71 -32.81
C ASP A 435 15.54 10.40 -34.17
N GLY A 436 14.25 10.66 -34.31
CA GLY A 436 13.48 10.23 -35.49
C GLY A 436 13.27 8.73 -35.55
N ASP A 437 13.20 8.07 -34.39
CA ASP A 437 13.12 6.62 -34.29
C ASP A 437 11.71 6.09 -34.61
N TRP A 438 11.45 5.76 -35.88
CA TRP A 438 10.17 5.22 -36.33
C TRP A 438 9.75 3.90 -35.66
N ASN A 439 10.66 3.17 -35.01
CA ASN A 439 10.33 1.88 -34.38
C ASN A 439 9.33 2.04 -33.23
N VAL A 440 9.30 3.18 -32.53
CA VAL A 440 8.32 3.42 -31.46
C VAL A 440 6.88 3.55 -32.02
N LEU A 441 6.73 4.12 -33.23
CA LEU A 441 5.44 4.14 -33.92
C LEU A 441 5.06 2.75 -34.44
N PHE A 442 6.02 2.00 -34.96
CA PHE A 442 5.80 0.61 -35.37
C PHE A 442 5.29 -0.26 -34.22
N ARG A 443 5.89 -0.15 -33.03
CA ARG A 443 5.42 -0.86 -31.84
C ARG A 443 3.98 -0.47 -31.46
N SER A 444 3.63 0.80 -31.60
CA SER A 444 2.26 1.28 -31.38
C SER A 444 1.27 0.67 -32.39
N ALA A 445 1.68 0.53 -33.66
CA ALA A 445 0.90 -0.16 -34.68
C ALA A 445 0.70 -1.66 -34.36
N MET A 446 1.77 -2.35 -33.93
CA MET A 446 1.68 -3.77 -33.54
C MET A 446 0.81 -3.97 -32.30
N ALA A 447 0.89 -3.04 -31.34
CA ALA A 447 0.03 -3.04 -30.16
C ALA A 447 -1.45 -2.96 -30.55
N LEU A 448 -1.82 -2.04 -31.46
CA LEU A 448 -3.19 -1.93 -31.95
C LEU A 448 -3.65 -3.15 -32.74
N LEU A 449 -2.79 -3.74 -33.57
CA LEU A 449 -3.09 -5.01 -34.26
C LEU A 449 -3.31 -6.16 -33.26
N GLN A 450 -2.55 -6.21 -32.16
CA GLN A 450 -2.79 -7.18 -31.09
C GLN A 450 -4.17 -7.01 -30.45
N LEU A 451 -4.61 -5.78 -30.19
CA LEU A 451 -5.97 -5.54 -29.68
C LEU A 451 -7.04 -5.89 -30.72
N GLU A 452 -6.82 -5.57 -31.99
CA GLU A 452 -7.74 -5.89 -33.08
C GLU A 452 -8.03 -7.39 -33.16
N ARG A 453 -7.02 -8.25 -32.94
CA ARG A 453 -7.18 -9.71 -32.88
C ARG A 453 -8.09 -10.18 -31.73
N LEU A 454 -8.26 -9.35 -30.69
CA LEU A 454 -9.10 -9.62 -29.52
C LEU A 454 -10.52 -9.00 -29.68
N MET A 455 -10.80 -8.32 -30.79
CA MET A 455 -12.09 -7.71 -31.12
C MET A 455 -12.93 -8.62 -32.04
N PRO A 456 -14.28 -8.60 -31.93
CA PRO A 456 -15.15 -9.42 -32.79
C PRO A 456 -15.10 -8.98 -34.26
N SER A 457 -15.03 -7.68 -34.49
CA SER A 457 -15.00 -7.04 -35.81
C SER A 457 -13.78 -6.13 -35.93
N ILE A 458 -13.32 -5.94 -37.17
CA ILE A 458 -12.23 -4.98 -37.42
C ILE A 458 -12.81 -3.57 -37.15
N PRO A 459 -12.18 -2.77 -36.27
CA PRO A 459 -12.71 -1.46 -35.92
C PRO A 459 -12.49 -0.45 -37.04
N ILE A 460 -13.33 0.58 -37.08
CA ILE A 460 -13.13 1.75 -37.94
C ILE A 460 -12.03 2.62 -37.32
N LEU A 461 -11.03 2.99 -38.11
CA LEU A 461 -9.92 3.82 -37.65
C LEU A 461 -10.15 5.28 -38.01
N TYR A 462 -9.95 6.16 -37.03
CA TYR A 462 -9.88 7.60 -37.21
C TYR A 462 -8.53 8.08 -36.71
N CYS A 463 -7.84 8.94 -37.46
CA CYS A 463 -6.57 9.51 -37.01
C CYS A 463 -6.52 11.04 -37.13
N LYS A 464 -5.74 11.66 -36.24
CA LYS A 464 -5.43 13.10 -36.28
C LYS A 464 -4.01 13.35 -35.80
N GLY A 465 -3.18 13.82 -36.72
CA GLY A 465 -1.75 14.08 -36.51
C GLY A 465 -0.83 13.27 -37.43
N LYS A 466 0.45 13.63 -37.47
CA LYS A 466 1.43 13.01 -38.37
C LYS A 466 1.82 11.60 -37.92
N TRP A 467 1.97 11.38 -36.61
CA TRP A 467 2.37 10.10 -36.03
C TRP A 467 1.25 9.08 -36.16
N SER A 468 0.02 9.46 -35.82
CA SER A 468 -1.18 8.64 -35.95
C SER A 468 -1.46 8.24 -37.39
N ALA A 469 -1.30 9.16 -38.36
CA ALA A 469 -1.39 8.83 -39.78
C ALA A 469 -0.39 7.72 -40.17
N ARG A 470 0.87 7.82 -39.74
CA ARG A 470 1.90 6.80 -40.00
C ARG A 470 1.58 5.46 -39.32
N ILE A 471 1.09 5.48 -38.08
CA ILE A 471 0.66 4.27 -37.36
C ILE A 471 -0.43 3.56 -38.15
N VAL A 472 -1.44 4.29 -38.64
CA VAL A 472 -2.54 3.70 -39.42
C VAL A 472 -2.02 3.08 -40.73
N GLU A 473 -1.07 3.73 -41.40
CA GLU A 473 -0.43 3.17 -42.58
C GLU A 473 0.31 1.85 -42.28
N MET A 474 1.06 1.81 -41.17
CA MET A 474 1.74 0.59 -40.71
C MET A 474 0.75 -0.52 -40.34
N ILE A 475 -0.39 -0.19 -39.72
CA ILE A 475 -1.47 -1.16 -39.45
C ILE A 475 -1.98 -1.76 -40.76
N ARG A 476 -2.29 -0.92 -41.77
CA ARG A 476 -2.79 -1.39 -43.07
C ARG A 476 -1.79 -2.27 -43.82
N GLY A 477 -0.50 -1.95 -43.74
CA GLY A 477 0.55 -2.73 -44.38
C GLY A 477 0.82 -4.09 -43.73
N ASN A 478 0.59 -4.20 -42.41
CA ASN A 478 0.85 -5.41 -41.62
C ASN A 478 -0.42 -6.20 -41.26
N ARG A 479 -1.61 -5.72 -41.65
CA ARG A 479 -2.87 -6.45 -41.44
C ARG A 479 -2.89 -7.69 -42.33
N THR A 480 -2.82 -8.86 -41.71
CA THR A 480 -3.02 -10.16 -42.37
C THR A 480 -4.52 -10.47 -42.41
N LEU A 481 -5.00 -11.01 -43.54
CA LEU A 481 -6.40 -11.49 -43.66
C LEU A 481 -6.62 -12.81 -42.89
N GLU A 482 -5.53 -13.49 -42.55
CA GLU A 482 -5.51 -14.68 -41.69
C GLU A 482 -5.29 -14.26 -40.24
N ASP A 483 -5.95 -14.97 -39.30
CA ASP A 483 -5.97 -14.81 -37.84
C ASP A 483 -7.13 -14.00 -37.22
N LYS A 484 -8.37 -14.44 -37.44
CA LYS A 484 -9.36 -14.37 -36.36
C LYS A 484 -9.43 -15.72 -35.66
N GLN A 485 -8.59 -15.91 -34.64
CA GLN A 485 -8.82 -17.01 -33.71
C GLN A 485 -10.18 -16.82 -33.03
N PRO A 486 -10.95 -17.88 -32.79
CA PRO A 486 -12.18 -17.78 -32.01
C PRO A 486 -11.83 -17.43 -30.56
N VAL A 487 -11.81 -16.15 -30.22
CA VAL A 487 -11.53 -15.71 -28.84
C VAL A 487 -12.83 -15.82 -28.02
N ASN A 488 -12.77 -16.61 -26.94
CA ASN A 488 -13.88 -16.82 -26.00
C ASN A 488 -14.23 -15.54 -25.20
N GLU A 489 -13.31 -14.59 -25.11
CA GLU A 489 -13.46 -13.31 -24.41
C GLU A 489 -13.27 -12.17 -25.43
N ARG A 490 -14.22 -11.22 -25.50
CA ARG A 490 -14.30 -10.27 -26.62
C ARG A 490 -14.23 -8.82 -26.14
N LEU A 491 -13.34 -8.04 -26.75
CA LEU A 491 -13.31 -6.58 -26.65
C LEU A 491 -14.35 -5.98 -27.61
N ASP A 492 -15.48 -5.53 -27.07
CA ASP A 492 -16.56 -4.93 -27.86
C ASP A 492 -16.24 -3.44 -28.10
N ILE A 493 -15.48 -3.17 -29.17
CA ILE A 493 -15.02 -1.86 -29.62
C ILE A 493 -15.32 -1.74 -31.12
N ASP A 494 -16.01 -0.68 -31.53
CA ASP A 494 -16.43 -0.45 -32.92
C ASP A 494 -15.52 0.57 -33.65
N LYS A 495 -15.04 1.58 -32.91
CA LYS A 495 -14.24 2.69 -33.43
C LYS A 495 -12.97 2.84 -32.61
N VAL A 496 -11.83 3.04 -33.28
CA VAL A 496 -10.56 3.41 -32.66
C VAL A 496 -10.14 4.79 -33.18
N VAL A 497 -10.03 5.76 -32.28
CA VAL A 497 -9.60 7.12 -32.57
C VAL A 497 -8.17 7.30 -32.09
N ILE A 498 -7.25 7.59 -33.00
CA ILE A 498 -5.83 7.73 -32.75
C ILE A 498 -5.44 9.21 -32.86
N ILE A 499 -4.86 9.78 -31.82
CA ILE A 499 -4.53 11.21 -31.78
C ILE A 499 -3.10 11.44 -31.27
N ASP A 500 -2.39 12.37 -31.89
CA ASP A 500 -1.01 12.70 -31.50
C ASP A 500 -1.00 13.63 -30.29
N ARG A 501 -0.15 13.32 -29.30
CA ARG A 501 0.16 14.22 -28.18
C ARG A 501 0.70 15.57 -28.66
N TRP A 502 1.48 15.58 -29.74
CA TRP A 502 2.10 16.82 -30.24
C TRP A 502 1.10 17.77 -30.94
N LEU A 503 -0.19 17.41 -30.99
CA LEU A 503 -1.29 18.36 -31.23
C LEU A 503 -1.63 19.22 -30.01
N ASP A 504 -1.04 18.92 -28.86
CA ASP A 504 -1.16 19.71 -27.65
C ASP A 504 0.02 19.41 -26.71
N PRO A 505 1.24 19.91 -27.02
CA PRO A 505 2.39 19.78 -26.12
C PRO A 505 2.30 20.67 -24.86
N LEU A 506 1.31 21.56 -24.79
CA LEU A 506 1.13 22.51 -23.69
C LEU A 506 0.56 21.80 -22.45
N THR A 507 -0.51 21.02 -22.60
CA THR A 507 -1.26 20.46 -21.47
C THR A 507 -0.42 19.63 -20.49
N PRO A 508 0.51 18.76 -20.93
CA PRO A 508 1.37 18.03 -19.99
C PRO A 508 2.22 18.93 -19.08
N LEU A 509 2.56 20.15 -19.54
CA LEU A 509 3.38 21.08 -18.76
C LEU A 509 2.60 21.77 -17.65
N MET A 510 1.27 21.86 -17.78
CA MET A 510 0.38 22.44 -16.76
C MET A 510 0.33 21.58 -15.50
N SER A 511 0.16 22.22 -14.36
CA SER A 511 -0.02 21.55 -13.07
C SER A 511 -1.41 20.91 -13.01
N GLN A 512 -1.46 19.60 -12.74
CA GLN A 512 -2.71 18.85 -12.68
C GLN A 512 -3.49 19.17 -11.40
N SER A 513 -4.83 19.24 -11.47
CA SER A 513 -5.68 19.57 -10.31
C SER A 513 -6.60 18.43 -9.85
N THR A 514 -6.70 17.34 -10.62
CA THR A 514 -7.40 16.11 -10.18
C THR A 514 -6.60 15.37 -9.10
N PHE A 515 -7.26 14.64 -8.19
CA PHE A 515 -6.57 13.91 -7.11
C PHE A 515 -5.48 12.98 -7.64
N GLY A 516 -5.80 12.13 -8.63
CA GLY A 516 -4.83 11.24 -9.25
C GLY A 516 -3.70 11.99 -9.97
N GLY A 517 -4.01 13.10 -10.63
CA GLY A 517 -3.01 13.94 -11.30
C GLY A 517 -2.08 14.68 -10.34
N VAL A 518 -2.58 15.17 -9.21
CA VAL A 518 -1.77 15.83 -8.18
C VAL A 518 -0.80 14.85 -7.53
N ILE A 519 -1.25 13.62 -7.24
CA ILE A 519 -0.37 12.56 -6.73
C ILE A 519 0.75 12.28 -7.73
N ASP A 520 0.43 12.22 -9.02
CA ASP A 520 1.42 11.94 -10.08
C ASP A 520 2.42 13.07 -10.26
N ASP A 521 1.96 14.32 -10.24
CA ASP A 521 2.82 15.51 -10.35
C ASP A 521 3.76 15.66 -9.16
N LEU A 522 3.34 15.29 -7.94
CA LEU A 522 4.14 15.47 -6.72
C LEU A 522 5.00 14.26 -6.35
N PHE A 523 4.48 13.04 -6.55
CA PHE A 523 5.08 11.81 -6.02
C PHE A 523 5.38 10.76 -7.09
N SER A 524 4.96 10.98 -8.35
CA SER A 524 5.06 10.03 -9.47
C SER A 524 4.40 8.67 -9.20
N ILE A 525 3.39 8.34 -9.99
CA ILE A 525 2.70 7.05 -9.88
C ILE A 525 3.36 6.05 -10.84
N SER A 526 3.79 4.90 -10.30
CA SER A 526 4.30 3.82 -11.14
C SER A 526 3.25 3.31 -12.12
N VAL A 527 3.68 2.59 -13.16
CA VAL A 527 2.80 1.96 -14.17
C VAL A 527 1.61 1.19 -13.56
N GLN A 528 1.78 0.63 -12.36
CA GLN A 528 0.81 -0.23 -11.70
C GLN A 528 0.10 0.43 -10.52
N GLY A 529 0.28 1.73 -10.31
CA GLY A 529 -0.38 2.46 -9.23
C GLY A 529 0.32 2.41 -7.88
N LYS A 530 1.65 2.20 -7.84
CA LYS A 530 2.46 2.35 -6.62
C LYS A 530 2.99 3.78 -6.52
N VAL A 531 2.95 4.36 -5.32
CA VAL A 531 3.45 5.71 -5.02
C VAL A 531 4.33 5.69 -3.77
N GLU A 532 5.33 6.57 -3.73
CA GLU A 532 6.21 6.75 -2.56
C GLU A 532 5.97 8.14 -1.96
N ILE A 533 5.34 8.19 -0.78
CA ILE A 533 5.03 9.45 -0.10
C ILE A 533 6.02 9.71 1.05
N PRO A 534 6.35 10.97 1.36
CA PRO A 534 7.17 11.29 2.53
C PRO A 534 6.41 10.93 3.81
N GLN A 535 7.07 10.28 4.78
CA GLN A 535 6.49 10.12 6.11
C GLN A 535 6.51 11.45 6.85
N ILE A 536 5.35 11.89 7.33
CA ILE A 536 5.23 13.06 8.19
C ILE A 536 5.65 12.62 9.60
N PRO A 537 6.72 13.18 10.20
CA PRO A 537 7.13 12.83 11.55
C PRO A 537 6.01 13.17 12.53
N ILE A 538 5.58 12.19 13.33
CA ILE A 538 4.54 12.37 14.35
C ILE A 538 5.11 13.14 15.57
N ASP A 539 6.43 13.07 15.78
CA ASP A 539 7.14 13.75 16.87
C ASP A 539 8.33 14.58 16.33
N GLN A 540 8.42 15.84 16.75
CA GLN A 540 9.48 16.79 16.34
C GLN A 540 10.85 16.53 16.99
N ASP A 541 10.97 15.53 17.88
CA ASP A 541 12.14 15.36 18.75
C ASP A 541 13.17 14.30 18.29
N SER A 542 13.01 13.69 17.11
CA SER A 542 14.01 12.75 16.58
C SER A 542 14.70 13.32 15.33
N ARG A 543 15.85 13.96 15.55
CA ARG A 543 16.83 14.28 14.50
C ARG A 543 17.48 12.98 14.02
N SER A 544 16.85 12.31 13.07
CA SER A 544 17.49 11.36 12.17
C SER A 544 17.25 11.84 10.73
N ASP A 545 18.32 12.22 10.05
CA ASP A 545 18.34 12.88 8.73
C ASP A 545 17.97 11.99 7.52
N GLU A 546 17.19 10.92 7.72
CA GLU A 546 16.61 10.18 6.59
C GLU A 546 15.11 10.44 6.54
N LYS A 547 14.68 11.22 5.53
CA LYS A 547 13.27 11.30 5.14
C LYS A 547 12.83 9.90 4.72
N SER A 548 12.27 9.14 5.65
CA SER A 548 11.71 7.82 5.35
C SER A 548 10.52 7.99 4.42
N HIS A 549 10.55 7.32 3.27
CA HIS A 549 9.43 7.26 2.35
C HIS A 549 8.57 6.03 2.64
N LYS A 550 7.25 6.18 2.57
CA LYS A 550 6.28 5.09 2.68
C LYS A 550 5.76 4.73 1.30
N SER A 551 5.92 3.46 0.92
CA SER A 551 5.36 2.95 -0.33
C SER A 551 3.90 2.54 -0.16
N ILE A 552 3.01 3.04 -1.02
CA ILE A 552 1.57 2.79 -0.98
C ILE A 552 1.08 2.32 -2.34
N TRP A 553 0.18 1.34 -2.34
CA TRP A 553 -0.54 0.90 -3.54
C TRP A 553 -1.90 1.60 -3.59
N LEU A 554 -2.14 2.40 -4.63
CA LEU A 554 -3.37 3.17 -4.81
C LEU A 554 -4.58 2.25 -5.09
N SER A 555 -4.36 1.18 -5.83
CA SER A 555 -5.40 0.23 -6.25
C SER A 555 -5.04 -1.21 -5.88
N ASN A 556 -5.21 -1.55 -4.61
CA ASN A 556 -5.19 -2.93 -4.12
C ASN A 556 -6.60 -3.38 -3.68
N GLU A 557 -6.75 -4.62 -3.23
CA GLU A 557 -8.04 -5.19 -2.80
C GLU A 557 -8.77 -4.40 -1.71
N ASN A 558 -8.05 -3.58 -0.94
CA ASN A 558 -8.60 -2.75 0.13
C ASN A 558 -8.92 -1.32 -0.35
N ASN A 559 -8.09 -0.77 -1.24
CA ASN A 559 -8.12 0.65 -1.62
C ASN A 559 -8.94 0.95 -2.88
N ILE A 560 -9.10 -0.02 -3.79
CA ILE A 560 -9.74 0.17 -5.11
C ILE A 560 -11.09 0.89 -5.02
N ASN A 561 -11.98 0.46 -4.12
CA ASN A 561 -13.33 1.01 -4.00
C ASN A 561 -13.37 2.49 -3.65
N VAL A 562 -12.40 2.96 -2.84
CA VAL A 562 -12.31 4.36 -2.43
C VAL A 562 -11.54 5.16 -3.48
N TYR A 563 -10.43 4.62 -3.98
CA TYR A 563 -9.62 5.31 -4.99
C TYR A 563 -10.40 5.62 -6.26
N GLU A 564 -11.22 4.69 -6.75
CA GLU A 564 -12.06 4.89 -7.93
C GLU A 564 -13.00 6.09 -7.79
N GLN A 565 -13.44 6.40 -6.57
CA GLN A 565 -14.32 7.53 -6.29
C GLN A 565 -13.57 8.85 -6.13
N LEU A 566 -12.29 8.82 -5.76
CA LEU A 566 -11.50 10.02 -5.45
C LEU A 566 -10.64 10.49 -6.64
N GLN A 567 -10.07 9.57 -7.41
CA GLN A 567 -9.01 9.87 -8.38
C GLN A 567 -9.37 10.94 -9.42
N ASP A 568 -10.62 10.95 -9.89
CA ASP A 568 -11.11 11.82 -10.96
C ASP A 568 -11.75 13.12 -10.40
N LEU A 569 -11.78 13.29 -9.07
CA LEU A 569 -12.28 14.51 -8.43
C LEU A 569 -11.20 15.60 -8.46
N HIS A 570 -11.66 16.85 -8.53
CA HIS A 570 -10.78 17.98 -8.25
C HIS A 570 -10.31 17.95 -6.80
N LEU A 571 -9.07 18.37 -6.51
CA LEU A 571 -8.49 18.31 -5.17
C LEU A 571 -9.36 19.00 -4.11
N SER A 572 -10.05 20.10 -4.46
CA SER A 572 -10.95 20.82 -3.55
C SER A 572 -12.16 20.00 -3.09
N ALA A 573 -12.60 19.01 -3.88
CA ALA A 573 -13.76 18.15 -3.57
C ALA A 573 -13.37 16.85 -2.83
N VAL A 574 -12.09 16.49 -2.81
CA VAL A 574 -11.62 15.20 -2.27
C VAL A 574 -11.91 15.07 -0.77
N LYS A 575 -11.61 16.12 0.01
CA LYS A 575 -11.83 16.09 1.46
C LYS A 575 -13.31 15.86 1.80
N THR A 576 -14.20 16.61 1.15
CA THR A 576 -15.64 16.44 1.33
C THR A 576 -16.10 15.03 0.98
N ARG A 577 -15.58 14.44 -0.10
CA ARG A 577 -15.93 13.06 -0.46
C ARG A 577 -15.40 12.04 0.55
N ILE A 578 -14.21 12.24 1.10
CA ILE A 578 -13.66 11.41 2.19
C ILE A 578 -14.58 11.46 3.40
N ASP A 579 -15.00 12.66 3.82
CA ASP A 579 -15.90 12.87 4.96
C ASP A 579 -17.28 12.22 4.72
N GLU A 580 -17.82 12.29 3.49
CA GLU A 580 -19.05 11.60 3.11
C GLU A 580 -18.93 10.08 3.20
N ILE A 581 -17.85 9.50 2.68
CA ILE A 581 -17.59 8.05 2.74
C ILE A 581 -17.43 7.61 4.20
N ASP A 582 -16.80 8.44 5.04
CA ASP A 582 -16.65 8.17 6.48
C ASP A 582 -17.99 8.21 7.21
N LYS A 583 -18.86 9.16 6.87
CA LYS A 583 -20.23 9.23 7.39
C LYS A 583 -21.08 8.03 6.96
N GLU A 584 -21.04 7.66 5.68
CA GLU A 584 -21.71 6.46 5.15
C GLU A 584 -21.23 5.20 5.90
N ARG A 585 -19.94 5.12 6.23
CA ARG A 585 -19.34 4.04 7.02
C ARG A 585 -19.90 3.98 8.44
N GLU A 586 -19.98 5.10 9.14
CA GLU A 586 -20.50 5.16 10.52
C GLU A 586 -22.01 4.87 10.58
N GLU A 587 -22.79 5.39 9.63
CA GLU A 587 -24.22 5.07 9.52
C GLU A 587 -24.44 3.57 9.29
N MET A 588 -23.64 2.95 8.40
CA MET A 588 -23.70 1.50 8.19
C MET A 588 -23.33 0.72 9.45
N LYS A 589 -22.27 1.11 10.18
CA LYS A 589 -21.90 0.47 11.46
C LYS A 589 -23.04 0.55 12.49
N ASN A 590 -23.73 1.69 12.55
CA ASN A 590 -24.85 1.87 13.47
C ASN A 590 -26.08 1.04 13.05
N GLN A 591 -26.38 0.95 11.75
CA GLN A 591 -27.40 0.04 11.23
C GLN A 591 -27.08 -1.42 11.56
N ILE A 592 -25.81 -1.83 11.56
CA ILE A 592 -25.42 -3.19 11.94
C ILE A 592 -25.70 -3.47 13.41
N LYS A 593 -25.43 -2.51 14.29
CA LYS A 593 -25.71 -2.63 15.73
C LYS A 593 -27.20 -2.79 16.03
N SER A 594 -28.09 -2.32 15.14
CA SER A 594 -29.54 -2.40 15.31
C SER A 594 -30.20 -3.63 14.68
N LEU A 595 -29.46 -4.51 14.00
CA LEU A 595 -30.01 -5.71 13.36
C LEU A 595 -30.28 -6.84 14.36
N GLY A 596 -31.53 -7.32 14.38
CA GLY A 596 -32.00 -8.38 15.28
C GLY A 596 -32.20 -9.76 14.65
N SER A 597 -32.15 -9.91 13.30
CA SER A 597 -32.51 -11.18 12.63
C SER A 597 -31.44 -11.71 11.66
N MET A 598 -31.16 -13.02 11.71
CA MET A 598 -30.16 -13.71 10.87
C MET A 598 -30.40 -13.60 9.35
N ALA A 599 -31.65 -13.38 8.91
CA ALA A 599 -32.01 -13.25 7.49
C ALA A 599 -31.63 -11.87 6.93
N GLU A 600 -31.73 -10.81 7.73
CA GLU A 600 -31.31 -9.46 7.37
C GLU A 600 -29.77 -9.35 7.36
N TYR A 601 -29.11 -10.05 8.29
CA TYR A 601 -27.64 -10.15 8.30
C TYR A 601 -27.09 -10.69 6.99
N LYS A 602 -27.63 -11.81 6.44
CA LYS A 602 -27.16 -12.40 5.18
C LYS A 602 -27.21 -11.43 3.98
N LYS A 603 -28.19 -10.52 3.93
CA LYS A 603 -28.27 -9.48 2.90
C LYS A 603 -27.18 -8.40 3.06
N ILE A 604 -26.72 -8.18 4.30
CA ILE A 604 -25.81 -7.09 4.67
C ILE A 604 -24.33 -7.55 4.76
N VAL A 605 -24.03 -8.84 4.90
CA VAL A 605 -22.65 -9.41 4.92
C VAL A 605 -21.78 -8.88 3.77
N SER A 606 -22.37 -8.75 2.58
CA SER A 606 -21.63 -8.32 1.39
C SER A 606 -21.34 -6.81 1.36
N ARG A 607 -22.12 -6.02 2.10
CA ARG A 607 -21.89 -4.58 2.32
C ARG A 607 -20.92 -4.35 3.49
N LEU A 608 -20.99 -5.19 4.53
CA LEU A 608 -20.06 -5.23 5.67
C LEU A 608 -18.59 -5.38 5.25
N GLN A 609 -18.30 -6.30 4.32
CA GLN A 609 -16.95 -6.48 3.78
C GLN A 609 -16.44 -5.22 3.08
N ASN A 610 -17.31 -4.47 2.39
CA ASN A 610 -16.95 -3.19 1.77
C ASN A 610 -16.68 -2.12 2.84
N VAL A 611 -17.49 -2.03 3.89
CA VAL A 611 -17.31 -1.09 5.03
C VAL A 611 -15.95 -1.31 5.72
N ALA A 612 -15.60 -2.56 5.99
CA ALA A 612 -14.32 -2.90 6.63
C ALA A 612 -13.11 -2.53 5.75
N LYS A 613 -13.19 -2.84 4.44
CA LYS A 613 -12.17 -2.45 3.46
C LYS A 613 -12.03 -0.93 3.36
N ASN A 614 -13.15 -0.20 3.34
CA ASN A 614 -13.16 1.26 3.27
C ASN A 614 -12.47 1.91 4.47
N THR A 615 -12.55 1.31 5.67
CA THR A 615 -11.90 1.87 6.89
C THR A 615 -10.40 2.04 6.69
N LYS A 616 -9.70 0.98 6.28
CA LYS A 616 -8.23 1.03 6.03
C LYS A 616 -7.88 1.94 4.85
N ALA A 617 -8.73 1.96 3.82
CA ALA A 617 -8.53 2.80 2.65
C ALA A 617 -8.65 4.30 2.98
N LEU A 618 -9.61 4.69 3.83
CA LEU A 618 -9.78 6.07 4.26
C LEU A 618 -8.56 6.59 5.02
N ASP A 619 -7.98 5.78 5.92
CA ASP A 619 -6.74 6.15 6.64
C ASP A 619 -5.59 6.41 5.66
N VAL A 620 -5.43 5.53 4.66
CA VAL A 620 -4.40 5.66 3.61
C VAL A 620 -4.61 6.93 2.76
N PHE A 621 -5.84 7.22 2.32
CA PHE A 621 -6.09 8.40 1.49
C PHE A 621 -6.07 9.71 2.29
N ALA A 622 -6.39 9.68 3.58
CA ALA A 622 -6.18 10.81 4.49
C ALA A 622 -4.68 11.11 4.65
N GLU A 623 -3.83 10.07 4.78
CA GLU A 623 -2.37 10.22 4.84
C GLU A 623 -1.81 10.81 3.54
N ILE A 624 -2.26 10.33 2.38
CA ILE A 624 -1.88 10.91 1.07
C ILE A 624 -2.33 12.38 0.99
N LEU A 625 -3.56 12.70 1.41
CA LEU A 625 -4.06 14.08 1.40
C LEU A 625 -3.25 15.01 2.32
N ALA A 626 -2.82 14.51 3.48
CA ALA A 626 -1.93 15.23 4.38
C ALA A 626 -0.57 15.50 3.71
N ALA A 627 0.03 14.48 3.07
CA ALA A 627 1.29 14.64 2.33
C ALA A 627 1.17 15.66 1.19
N ILE A 628 0.09 15.62 0.39
CA ILE A 628 -0.19 16.62 -0.66
C ILE A 628 -0.29 18.02 -0.05
N THR A 629 -1.00 18.16 1.07
CA THR A 629 -1.21 19.44 1.74
C THR A 629 0.13 20.01 2.22
N THR A 630 0.97 19.20 2.86
CA THR A 630 2.31 19.59 3.29
C THR A 630 3.18 20.01 2.12
N SER A 631 3.19 19.25 1.01
CA SER A 631 3.95 19.62 -0.18
C SER A 631 3.46 20.93 -0.82
N ARG A 632 2.17 21.24 -0.74
CA ARG A 632 1.58 22.49 -1.28
C ARG A 632 1.80 23.72 -0.41
N LEU A 633 2.38 23.58 0.79
CA LEU A 633 2.83 24.70 1.61
C LEU A 633 4.23 25.20 1.22
N ASP A 634 4.90 24.55 0.27
CA ASP A 634 6.18 25.00 -0.29
C ASP A 634 6.03 26.32 -1.04
N ASP A 635 6.74 27.36 -0.59
CA ASP A 635 6.65 28.71 -1.15
C ASP A 635 7.02 28.76 -2.64
N PHE A 636 8.01 27.96 -3.05
CA PHE A 636 8.42 27.87 -4.45
C PHE A 636 7.30 27.27 -5.31
N LEU A 637 6.67 26.17 -4.87
CA LEU A 637 5.54 25.56 -5.58
C LEU A 637 4.35 26.52 -5.70
N ILE A 638 4.01 27.25 -4.62
CA ILE A 638 2.96 28.26 -4.64
C ILE A 638 3.29 29.36 -5.67
N GLY A 639 4.52 29.88 -5.64
CA GLY A 639 4.99 30.88 -6.60
C GLY A 639 4.95 30.37 -8.05
N ARG A 640 5.38 29.12 -8.28
CA ARG A 640 5.38 28.47 -9.59
C ARG A 640 3.97 28.35 -10.16
N ILE A 641 3.00 27.90 -9.37
CA ILE A 641 1.59 27.77 -9.82
C ILE A 641 0.99 29.14 -10.15
N LYS A 642 1.27 30.17 -9.34
CA LYS A 642 0.82 31.55 -9.64
C LYS A 642 1.41 32.06 -10.96
N CYS A 643 2.73 31.90 -11.13
CA CYS A 643 3.43 32.27 -12.35
C CYS A 643 2.89 31.52 -13.58
N GLU A 644 2.63 30.22 -13.44
CA GLU A 644 2.00 29.38 -14.47
C GLU A 644 0.65 29.96 -14.92
N GLN A 645 -0.22 30.36 -13.99
CA GLN A 645 -1.53 30.94 -14.31
C GLN A 645 -1.40 32.27 -15.09
N GLU A 646 -0.50 33.15 -14.68
CA GLU A 646 -0.22 34.41 -15.38
C GLU A 646 0.29 34.19 -16.80
N ILE A 647 1.19 33.22 -16.98
CA ILE A 647 1.73 32.83 -18.29
C ILE A 647 0.61 32.28 -19.17
N LEU A 648 -0.24 31.40 -18.65
CA LEU A 648 -1.35 30.81 -19.40
C LEU A 648 -2.36 31.89 -19.84
N LEU A 649 -2.52 32.97 -19.08
CA LEU A 649 -3.33 34.15 -19.44
C LEU A 649 -2.64 35.06 -20.48
N ASN A 650 -1.45 34.68 -20.94
CA ASN A 650 -0.62 35.42 -21.90
C ASN A 650 -0.26 36.84 -21.42
N MET A 651 -0.09 37.05 -20.11
CA MET A 651 0.23 38.36 -19.53
C MET A 651 1.66 38.83 -19.83
N TRP A 652 2.54 37.88 -20.21
CA TRP A 652 3.98 38.08 -20.34
C TRP A 652 4.52 37.92 -21.77
N SER A 653 3.67 37.99 -22.81
CA SER A 653 4.01 37.62 -24.20
C SER A 653 5.35 38.18 -24.73
N ASP A 654 5.67 39.42 -24.34
CA ASP A 654 6.79 40.20 -24.87
C ASP A 654 7.86 40.57 -23.81
N LYS A 655 7.78 39.99 -22.61
CA LYS A 655 8.61 40.39 -21.47
C LYS A 655 9.26 39.19 -20.79
N ILE A 656 10.40 39.43 -20.13
CA ILE A 656 10.98 38.47 -19.20
C ILE A 656 10.06 38.39 -17.97
N VAL A 657 9.69 37.17 -17.59
CA VAL A 657 8.94 36.87 -16.37
C VAL A 657 9.90 36.93 -15.16
N PRO A 658 9.71 37.86 -14.21
CA PRO A 658 10.63 38.03 -13.08
C PRO A 658 10.76 36.80 -12.20
N PHE A 659 9.67 36.06 -11.97
CA PHE A 659 9.70 34.83 -11.18
C PHE A 659 10.61 33.76 -11.80
N ILE A 660 10.59 33.60 -13.13
CA ILE A 660 11.48 32.66 -13.84
C ILE A 660 12.93 33.11 -13.69
N GLU A 661 13.22 34.39 -13.90
CA GLU A 661 14.58 34.95 -13.79
C GLU A 661 15.16 34.73 -12.38
N ASN A 662 14.41 35.09 -11.34
CA ASN A 662 14.83 34.89 -9.94
C ASN A 662 15.02 33.40 -9.63
N SER A 663 14.11 32.53 -10.09
CA SER A 663 14.23 31.08 -9.87
C SER A 663 15.49 30.48 -10.51
N ILE A 664 15.94 31.01 -11.65
CA ILE A 664 17.21 30.60 -12.26
C ILE A 664 18.39 31.10 -11.41
N ILE A 665 18.35 32.35 -10.96
CA ILE A 665 19.43 32.97 -10.16
C ILE A 665 19.59 32.23 -8.82
N GLU A 666 18.49 31.85 -8.18
CA GLU A 666 18.45 31.10 -6.93
C GLU A 666 18.75 29.60 -7.11
N ALA A 667 18.97 29.14 -8.35
CA ALA A 667 19.22 27.74 -8.70
C ALA A 667 18.12 26.78 -8.20
N CYS A 668 16.85 27.20 -8.28
CA CYS A 668 15.68 26.35 -8.00
C CYS A 668 15.66 25.10 -8.92
N PRO A 669 14.81 24.08 -8.65
CA PRO A 669 14.79 22.85 -9.45
C PRO A 669 14.66 23.10 -10.97
N CYS A 670 15.65 22.62 -11.73
CA CYS A 670 15.83 22.95 -13.15
C CYS A 670 14.61 22.61 -14.03
N ILE A 671 13.98 21.46 -13.78
CA ILE A 671 12.78 21.00 -14.50
C ILE A 671 11.62 21.96 -14.31
N ALA A 672 11.40 22.42 -13.07
CA ALA A 672 10.32 23.34 -12.74
C ALA A 672 10.47 24.68 -13.48
N VAL A 673 11.71 25.17 -13.60
CA VAL A 673 12.04 26.37 -14.37
C VAL A 673 11.84 26.14 -15.88
N LEU A 674 12.33 25.02 -16.42
CA LEU A 674 12.16 24.67 -17.84
C LEU A 674 10.68 24.53 -18.21
N ARG A 675 9.83 24.01 -17.31
CA ARG A 675 8.37 23.96 -17.50
C ARG A 675 7.78 25.34 -17.71
N LEU A 676 8.14 26.32 -16.87
CA LEU A 676 7.64 27.69 -17.02
C LEU A 676 8.13 28.36 -18.31
N ILE A 677 9.41 28.17 -18.68
CA ILE A 677 9.96 28.70 -19.93
C ILE A 677 9.26 28.09 -21.15
N ALA A 678 9.02 26.77 -21.13
CA ALA A 678 8.32 26.07 -22.20
C ALA A 678 6.86 26.54 -22.32
N LEU A 679 6.14 26.69 -21.20
CA LEU A 679 4.79 27.27 -21.18
C LEU A 679 4.77 28.68 -21.76
N HIS A 680 5.71 29.54 -21.33
CA HIS A 680 5.83 30.91 -21.82
C HIS A 680 6.09 30.95 -23.33
N SER A 681 6.98 30.08 -23.82
CA SER A 681 7.24 29.94 -25.25
C SER A 681 6.04 29.43 -26.03
N LEU A 682 5.29 28.44 -25.53
CA LEU A 682 4.18 27.84 -26.27
C LEU A 682 2.99 28.80 -26.36
N ILE A 683 2.63 29.46 -25.25
CA ILE A 683 1.53 30.43 -25.20
C ILE A 683 1.84 31.68 -26.05
N SER A 684 3.09 32.15 -26.03
CA SER A 684 3.48 33.35 -26.80
C SER A 684 3.78 33.06 -28.28
N ASN A 685 3.56 31.83 -28.74
CA ASN A 685 3.93 31.34 -30.08
C ASN A 685 5.42 31.53 -30.43
N GLY A 686 6.29 31.40 -29.43
CA GLY A 686 7.73 31.64 -29.50
C GLY A 686 8.15 32.89 -28.75
N LEU A 687 9.35 32.87 -28.18
CA LEU A 687 9.94 33.99 -27.45
C LEU A 687 10.77 34.87 -28.38
N LYS A 688 10.78 36.19 -28.11
CA LYS A 688 11.68 37.12 -28.81
C LYS A 688 13.14 36.71 -28.62
N PRO A 689 14.03 36.92 -29.62
CA PRO A 689 15.43 36.52 -29.55
C PRO A 689 16.14 36.97 -28.27
N ALA A 690 15.91 38.22 -27.86
CA ALA A 690 16.52 38.78 -26.64
C ALA A 690 16.08 38.05 -25.36
N ILE A 691 14.78 37.74 -25.23
CA ILE A 691 14.23 37.04 -24.06
C ILE A 691 14.80 35.62 -23.98
N LEU A 692 14.75 34.91 -25.11
CA LEU A 692 15.25 33.53 -25.20
C LEU A 692 16.76 33.46 -24.91
N GLN A 693 17.54 34.42 -25.41
CA GLN A 693 18.98 34.50 -25.15
C GLN A 693 19.26 34.80 -23.68
N THR A 694 18.50 35.68 -23.03
CA THR A 694 18.64 35.96 -21.60
C THR A 694 18.34 34.72 -20.77
N TYR A 695 17.21 34.06 -21.00
CA TYR A 695 16.91 32.81 -20.28
C TYR A 695 17.98 31.75 -20.52
N ARG A 696 18.42 31.55 -21.77
CA ARG A 696 19.49 30.58 -22.08
C ARG A 696 20.78 30.91 -21.33
N LYS A 697 21.19 32.19 -21.33
CA LYS A 697 22.42 32.64 -20.66
C LYS A 697 22.35 32.36 -19.16
N LEU A 698 21.29 32.83 -18.49
CA LEU A 698 21.10 32.64 -17.06
C LEU A 698 21.02 31.14 -16.71
N PHE A 699 20.26 30.38 -17.49
CA PHE A 699 20.06 28.95 -17.25
C PHE A 699 21.37 28.16 -17.31
N ILE A 700 22.19 28.39 -18.34
CA ILE A 700 23.50 27.72 -18.48
C ILE A 700 24.48 28.17 -17.39
N GLN A 701 24.42 29.44 -16.96
CA GLN A 701 25.26 29.95 -15.88
C GLN A 701 24.93 29.30 -14.53
N SER A 702 23.64 29.12 -14.22
CA SER A 702 23.20 28.54 -12.95
C SER A 702 23.27 27.00 -12.90
N TYR A 703 22.89 26.32 -13.98
CA TYR A 703 22.79 24.85 -14.02
C TYR A 703 23.95 24.15 -14.75
N GLY A 704 24.89 24.92 -15.31
CA GLY A 704 26.10 24.44 -15.94
C GLY A 704 25.98 24.15 -17.45
N VAL A 705 27.14 23.96 -18.08
CA VAL A 705 27.27 23.80 -19.54
C VAL A 705 26.58 22.52 -20.05
N ASN A 706 26.51 21.46 -19.25
CA ASN A 706 25.83 20.22 -19.61
C ASN A 706 24.34 20.44 -19.91
N ALA A 707 23.72 21.47 -19.32
CA ALA A 707 22.32 21.81 -19.54
C ALA A 707 22.05 22.42 -20.93
N LEU A 708 23.09 22.83 -21.67
CA LEU A 708 22.95 23.33 -23.05
C LEU A 708 22.40 22.27 -24.00
N GLY A 709 22.84 21.01 -23.86
CA GLY A 709 22.34 19.91 -24.69
C GLY A 709 20.84 19.71 -24.51
N TRP A 710 20.38 19.73 -23.26
CA TRP A 710 18.96 19.64 -22.92
C TRP A 710 18.17 20.83 -23.49
N TRP A 711 18.68 22.06 -23.31
CA TRP A 711 18.08 23.27 -23.88
C TRP A 711 17.88 23.15 -25.39
N LEU A 712 18.91 22.74 -26.14
CA LEU A 712 18.84 22.58 -27.60
C LEU A 712 17.83 21.50 -28.02
N LYS A 713 17.80 20.35 -27.34
CA LYS A 713 16.80 19.29 -27.59
C LYS A 713 15.37 19.83 -27.40
N LEU A 714 15.11 20.65 -26.37
CA LEU A 714 13.80 21.29 -26.17
C LEU A 714 13.44 22.30 -27.26
N GLN A 715 14.44 22.99 -27.84
CA GLN A 715 14.20 23.86 -29.00
C GLN A 715 13.86 23.05 -30.27
N ILE A 716 14.58 21.95 -30.54
CA ILE A 716 14.32 21.04 -31.66
C ILE A 716 12.93 20.40 -31.56
N ALA A 717 12.51 20.05 -30.33
CA ALA A 717 11.18 19.56 -30.06
C ALA A 717 10.09 20.62 -30.35
N GLY A 718 10.43 21.91 -30.33
CA GLY A 718 9.49 23.02 -30.51
C GLY A 718 8.80 23.46 -29.21
N LEU A 719 9.30 23.01 -28.06
CA LEU A 719 8.85 23.46 -26.73
C LEU A 719 9.40 24.85 -26.39
N MET A 720 10.59 25.19 -26.91
CA MET A 720 11.23 26.51 -26.74
C MET A 720 11.59 27.09 -28.10
N ARG A 721 10.75 27.99 -28.62
CA ARG A 721 10.87 28.53 -29.97
C ARG A 721 11.33 29.98 -29.94
N CYS A 722 12.12 30.36 -30.93
CA CYS A 722 12.32 31.76 -31.24
C CYS A 722 11.21 32.25 -32.16
N SER A 723 10.66 33.43 -31.89
CA SER A 723 9.63 34.06 -32.74
C SER A 723 10.19 34.61 -34.04
N SER A 724 11.49 34.95 -34.10
CA SER A 724 12.14 35.44 -35.32
C SER A 724 12.42 34.29 -36.30
N PRO A 725 12.01 34.39 -37.58
CA PRO A 725 12.24 33.35 -38.59
C PRO A 725 13.72 33.00 -38.81
N GLU A 726 14.60 34.01 -38.75
CA GLU A 726 16.03 33.86 -39.09
C GLU A 726 16.81 33.04 -38.05
N THR A 727 16.39 33.09 -36.78
CA THR A 727 17.04 32.40 -35.66
C THR A 727 16.23 31.21 -35.17
N ARG A 728 15.20 30.82 -35.92
CA ARG A 728 14.31 29.73 -35.58
C ARG A 728 14.90 28.42 -36.07
N LEU A 729 15.06 27.48 -35.14
CA LEU A 729 15.42 26.10 -35.48
C LEU A 729 14.22 25.41 -36.15
N ASP A 730 14.53 24.58 -37.15
CA ASP A 730 13.54 23.72 -37.78
C ASP A 730 13.03 22.70 -36.77
N VAL A 731 11.70 22.61 -36.68
CA VAL A 731 11.00 21.68 -35.79
C VAL A 731 10.41 20.55 -36.62
N ARG A 732 10.56 19.31 -36.16
CA ARG A 732 10.06 18.13 -36.91
C ARG A 732 8.53 18.06 -36.96
N TYR A 733 7.87 18.62 -35.95
CA TYR A 733 6.42 18.67 -35.87
C TYR A 733 5.94 20.14 -35.94
N PRO A 734 4.95 20.47 -36.78
CA PRO A 734 4.48 21.84 -36.94
C PRO A 734 4.01 22.45 -35.60
N PRO A 735 4.38 23.71 -35.31
CA PRO A 735 3.93 24.36 -34.09
C PRO A 735 2.45 24.67 -34.12
N ILE A 736 1.90 24.91 -32.94
CA ILE A 736 0.49 25.23 -32.73
C ILE A 736 0.38 26.64 -32.18
N ASP A 737 -0.54 27.41 -32.73
CA ASP A 737 -0.89 28.73 -32.21
C ASP A 737 -1.93 28.58 -31.09
N PHE A 738 -1.45 28.44 -29.86
CA PHE A 738 -2.30 28.28 -28.69
C PHE A 738 -3.18 29.49 -28.39
N VAL A 739 -2.82 30.70 -28.83
CA VAL A 739 -3.66 31.89 -28.65
C VAL A 739 -4.94 31.76 -29.48
N THR A 740 -4.79 31.39 -30.74
CA THR A 740 -5.93 31.15 -31.64
C THR A 740 -6.74 29.94 -31.18
N MET A 741 -6.09 28.84 -30.81
CA MET A 741 -6.77 27.62 -30.34
C MET A 741 -7.52 27.83 -29.03
N THR A 742 -7.01 28.68 -28.12
CA THR A 742 -7.68 29.02 -26.85
C THR A 742 -9.05 29.64 -27.10
N LYS A 743 -9.16 30.52 -28.10
CA LYS A 743 -10.44 31.12 -28.49
C LYS A 743 -11.34 30.12 -29.22
N ALA A 744 -10.79 29.39 -30.19
CA ALA A 744 -11.55 28.48 -31.04
C ALA A 744 -12.18 27.30 -30.26
N PHE A 745 -11.46 26.73 -29.30
CA PHE A 745 -11.89 25.56 -28.52
C PHE A 745 -12.29 25.90 -27.07
N ARG A 746 -12.39 27.21 -26.75
CA ARG A 746 -12.72 27.69 -25.40
C ARG A 746 -11.86 26.98 -24.33
N LEU A 747 -10.54 27.10 -24.47
CA LEU A 747 -9.59 26.42 -23.58
C LEU A 747 -9.47 27.08 -22.21
N HIS A 748 -10.00 28.28 -22.03
CA HIS A 748 -10.07 28.95 -20.74
C HIS A 748 -11.52 29.19 -20.33
N PHE A 749 -11.86 28.73 -19.14
CA PHE A 749 -13.19 28.82 -18.55
C PHE A 749 -13.06 29.13 -17.05
N PRO A 750 -13.00 30.42 -16.65
CA PRO A 750 -12.67 30.81 -15.28
C PRO A 750 -13.75 30.44 -14.25
N ASP A 751 -15.03 30.47 -14.65
CA ASP A 751 -16.17 30.20 -13.75
C ASP A 751 -16.56 28.71 -13.72
N VAL A 752 -15.58 27.80 -13.79
CA VAL A 752 -15.85 26.35 -13.75
C VAL A 752 -16.28 25.91 -12.35
N ASP A 753 -17.33 25.10 -12.27
CA ASP A 753 -17.69 24.42 -11.03
C ASP A 753 -16.83 23.16 -10.89
N GLU A 754 -15.74 23.28 -10.13
CA GLU A 754 -14.76 22.21 -9.90
C GLU A 754 -15.33 21.00 -9.15
N ILE A 755 -16.38 21.22 -8.35
CA ILE A 755 -17.00 20.18 -7.51
C ILE A 755 -17.98 19.37 -8.36
N ARG A 756 -18.87 20.06 -9.10
CA ARG A 756 -19.85 19.39 -9.97
C ARG A 756 -19.25 18.87 -11.27
N ARG A 757 -18.05 19.33 -11.65
CA ARG A 757 -17.34 18.95 -12.88
C ARG A 757 -18.19 19.21 -14.12
N SER A 758 -18.70 20.44 -14.24
CA SER A 758 -19.62 20.84 -15.32
C SER A 758 -18.97 20.88 -16.71
N ASP A 759 -17.65 21.05 -16.76
CA ASP A 759 -16.86 21.09 -17.99
C ASP A 759 -15.50 20.43 -17.76
N THR A 760 -14.90 19.86 -18.82
CA THR A 760 -13.58 19.20 -18.79
C THR A 760 -12.44 20.06 -18.22
N SER A 761 -12.58 21.38 -18.22
CA SER A 761 -11.61 22.34 -17.66
C SER A 761 -11.44 22.27 -16.14
N TYR A 762 -12.33 21.56 -15.43
CA TYR A 762 -12.18 21.32 -13.98
C TYR A 762 -10.85 20.66 -13.63
N ALA A 763 -10.33 19.81 -14.53
CA ALA A 763 -9.13 19.00 -14.28
C ALA A 763 -7.84 19.84 -14.16
N TYR A 764 -7.86 21.08 -14.65
CA TYR A 764 -6.78 22.07 -14.57
C TYR A 764 -7.30 23.44 -14.13
N SER A 765 -8.26 23.47 -13.18
CA SER A 765 -8.76 24.69 -12.52
C SER A 765 -9.14 25.81 -13.50
N GLY A 766 -9.99 25.49 -14.49
CA GLY A 766 -10.50 26.44 -15.48
C GLY A 766 -9.70 26.49 -16.79
N ARG A 767 -8.83 25.51 -17.03
CA ARG A 767 -8.16 25.29 -18.32
C ARG A 767 -8.53 23.92 -18.89
N ALA A 768 -8.97 23.88 -20.15
CA ALA A 768 -9.25 22.61 -20.84
C ALA A 768 -8.06 22.17 -21.68
N SER A 769 -7.78 20.86 -21.69
CA SER A 769 -6.83 20.25 -22.61
C SER A 769 -7.31 20.41 -24.05
N LEU A 770 -6.44 20.89 -24.93
CA LEU A 770 -6.75 20.98 -26.35
C LEU A 770 -6.94 19.59 -26.96
N LEU A 771 -6.15 18.61 -26.52
CA LEU A 771 -6.31 17.21 -26.93
C LEU A 771 -7.71 16.68 -26.58
N VAL A 772 -8.18 16.94 -25.36
CA VAL A 772 -9.53 16.52 -24.93
C VAL A 772 -10.62 17.25 -25.71
N ARG A 773 -10.43 18.55 -26.01
CA ARG A 773 -11.39 19.32 -26.82
C ARG A 773 -11.49 18.81 -28.26
N TYR A 774 -10.39 18.36 -28.87
CA TYR A 774 -10.47 17.71 -30.18
C TYR A 774 -11.32 16.45 -30.15
N ILE A 775 -11.22 15.66 -29.07
CA ILE A 775 -12.01 14.44 -28.89
C ILE A 775 -13.47 14.79 -28.62
N GLU A 776 -13.75 15.79 -27.80
CA GLU A 776 -15.11 16.28 -27.52
C GLU A 776 -15.81 16.75 -28.80
N GLU A 777 -15.14 17.56 -29.63
CA GLU A 777 -15.69 18.01 -30.91
C GLU A 777 -15.84 16.84 -31.89
N GLY A 778 -14.90 15.90 -31.90
CA GLY A 778 -14.99 14.66 -32.65
C GLY A 778 -16.22 13.81 -32.27
N ILE A 779 -16.54 13.71 -30.99
CA ILE A 779 -17.77 13.04 -30.52
C ILE A 779 -19.00 13.80 -31.03
N ARG A 780 -19.00 15.13 -30.93
CA ARG A 780 -20.12 16.00 -31.32
C ARG A 780 -20.41 15.94 -32.82
N ASN A 781 -19.38 15.83 -33.65
CA ASN A 781 -19.51 15.86 -35.10
C ASN A 781 -19.39 14.49 -35.79
N ASP A 782 -19.33 13.40 -35.01
CA ASP A 782 -19.10 12.03 -35.47
C ASP A 782 -17.79 11.86 -36.28
N TRP A 783 -16.73 12.47 -35.76
CA TRP A 783 -15.33 12.34 -36.18
C TRP A 783 -15.07 12.86 -37.60
N LYS A 784 -15.87 13.81 -38.10
CA LYS A 784 -15.70 14.38 -39.45
C LYS A 784 -14.39 15.14 -39.62
N ASP A 785 -13.85 15.69 -38.54
CA ASP A 785 -12.58 16.43 -38.52
C ASP A 785 -11.35 15.53 -38.32
N PHE A 786 -11.56 14.21 -38.30
CA PHE A 786 -10.52 13.20 -38.24
C PHE A 786 -10.46 12.48 -39.58
N THR A 787 -9.26 12.07 -39.98
CA THR A 787 -9.10 11.27 -41.19
C THR A 787 -9.65 9.88 -40.93
N LYS A 788 -10.81 9.57 -41.52
CA LYS A 788 -11.38 8.22 -41.51
C LYS A 788 -10.56 7.34 -42.45
N VAL A 789 -10.14 6.18 -41.97
CA VAL A 789 -9.39 5.21 -42.77
C VAL A 789 -10.14 3.89 -42.82
N ASP A 790 -10.41 3.44 -44.04
CA ASP A 790 -11.05 2.15 -44.27
C ASP A 790 -10.12 0.99 -43.90
N SER A 791 -10.71 -0.06 -43.36
CA SER A 791 -10.01 -1.19 -42.78
C SER A 791 -9.44 -2.18 -43.80
N THR A 792 -9.45 -1.87 -45.10
CA THR A 792 -8.95 -2.76 -46.13
C THR A 792 -7.41 -2.82 -46.16
N PRO A 793 -6.80 -4.01 -46.25
CA PRO A 793 -5.36 -4.15 -46.44
C PRO A 793 -4.92 -3.45 -47.73
N ILE A 794 -3.67 -2.99 -47.79
CA ILE A 794 -3.09 -2.45 -49.03
C ILE A 794 -2.88 -3.61 -49.99
N ASN A 795 -3.47 -3.55 -51.19
CA ASN A 795 -3.15 -4.48 -52.28
C ASN A 795 -1.69 -4.24 -52.66
N LYS A 796 -0.80 -5.22 -52.39
CA LYS A 796 0.65 -5.12 -52.61
C LYS A 796 1.03 -5.01 -54.10
N ASP A 797 0.09 -5.20 -55.02
CA ASP A 797 0.32 -5.18 -56.48
C ASP A 797 0.26 -3.79 -57.11
N ILE A 798 -0.03 -2.72 -56.35
CA ILE A 798 0.01 -1.35 -56.85
C ILE A 798 1.07 -0.58 -56.05
N VAL A 799 2.33 -0.74 -56.46
CA VAL A 799 3.41 0.18 -56.11
C VAL A 799 3.21 1.44 -56.95
N THR A 800 2.33 2.32 -56.50
CA THR A 800 2.39 3.73 -56.88
C THR A 800 2.98 4.47 -55.71
N ASP A 801 4.13 5.12 -55.94
CA ASP A 801 4.69 6.14 -55.09
C ASP A 801 3.59 7.15 -54.71
N MET A 802 3.03 6.98 -53.52
CA MET A 802 2.18 8.00 -52.91
C MET A 802 3.11 9.08 -52.36
N PRO A 803 2.87 10.37 -52.68
CA PRO A 803 3.69 11.43 -52.12
C PRO A 803 3.58 11.39 -50.60
N LEU A 804 4.74 11.46 -49.92
CA LEU A 804 4.84 11.81 -48.51
C LEU A 804 3.83 12.92 -48.23
N ALA A 805 2.83 12.63 -47.39
CA ALA A 805 1.71 13.51 -47.13
C ALA A 805 2.17 14.78 -46.40
N GLU A 806 2.74 15.72 -47.15
CA GLU A 806 2.97 17.09 -46.70
C GLU A 806 1.78 17.99 -47.04
N ASN A 807 0.88 17.59 -47.96
CA ASN A 807 -0.26 18.42 -48.39
C ASN A 807 -1.53 17.64 -48.74
N ALA A 808 -2.13 16.90 -47.79
CA ALA A 808 -3.44 16.27 -48.00
C ALA A 808 -4.50 16.74 -46.98
N PHE A 809 -4.73 18.06 -46.95
CA PHE A 809 -6.05 18.62 -46.64
C PHE A 809 -6.85 18.67 -47.95
N SER A 810 -7.37 17.55 -48.41
CA SER A 810 -8.44 17.57 -49.40
C SER A 810 -9.31 16.32 -49.26
N SER A 811 -10.56 16.58 -48.92
CA SER A 811 -11.69 15.65 -48.95
C SER A 811 -11.70 14.77 -50.20
N SER A 812 -11.69 13.45 -50.01
CA SER A 812 -12.25 12.53 -51.01
C SER A 812 -13.37 11.73 -50.33
N LEU A 813 -14.59 12.08 -50.70
CA LEU A 813 -15.81 11.32 -50.41
C LEU A 813 -15.85 10.14 -51.39
N SER A 814 -15.95 8.92 -50.87
CA SER A 814 -16.42 7.77 -51.63
C SER A 814 -17.65 7.18 -50.94
N PHE A 815 -18.68 6.97 -51.76
CA PHE A 815 -20.04 6.60 -51.42
C PHE A 815 -20.23 5.08 -51.58
N PHE A 816 -21.12 4.50 -50.76
CA PHE A 816 -21.64 3.11 -50.74
C PHE A 816 -20.74 2.03 -50.08
N SER A 817 -21.23 1.07 -49.28
CA SER A 817 -22.58 0.48 -49.17
C SER A 817 -22.94 0.14 -47.71
N ARG A 818 -24.25 0.20 -47.42
CA ARG A 818 -24.86 0.06 -46.09
C ARG A 818 -25.38 -1.38 -45.95
N SER A 819 -24.70 -2.24 -45.20
CA SER A 819 -25.32 -3.45 -44.65
C SER A 819 -25.77 -3.18 -43.21
N LYS A 820 -27.06 -2.88 -43.04
CA LYS A 820 -27.72 -2.78 -41.74
C LYS A 820 -27.71 -4.15 -41.07
N ALA A 821 -26.89 -4.32 -40.04
CA ALA A 821 -27.19 -5.21 -38.92
C ALA A 821 -27.53 -4.32 -37.72
N GLN A 822 -28.80 -4.38 -37.33
CA GLN A 822 -29.39 -3.61 -36.25
C GLN A 822 -28.87 -4.14 -34.91
N LYS A 823 -27.96 -3.41 -34.28
CA LYS A 823 -27.66 -3.51 -32.84
C LYS A 823 -28.17 -2.23 -32.18
N ASP A 824 -29.13 -2.33 -31.28
CA ASP A 824 -29.70 -1.24 -30.48
C ASP A 824 -28.72 -0.63 -29.44
N SER A 825 -27.40 -0.78 -29.62
CA SER A 825 -26.37 -0.24 -28.73
C SER A 825 -25.57 0.86 -29.42
N LYS A 826 -25.39 2.01 -28.75
CA LYS A 826 -24.48 3.09 -29.20
C LYS A 826 -23.08 2.50 -29.51
N PRO A 827 -22.40 2.94 -30.59
CA PRO A 827 -21.09 2.41 -30.96
C PRO A 827 -20.04 2.71 -29.88
N ARG A 828 -19.23 1.72 -29.53
CA ARG A 828 -18.23 1.81 -28.46
C ARG A 828 -16.89 2.30 -29.03
N THR A 829 -16.48 3.49 -28.60
CA THR A 829 -15.24 4.12 -29.09
C THR A 829 -14.08 3.91 -28.12
N MET A 830 -12.93 3.54 -28.65
CA MET A 830 -11.64 3.55 -27.96
C MET A 830 -10.83 4.77 -28.44
N VAL A 831 -10.22 5.49 -27.50
CA VAL A 831 -9.28 6.58 -27.81
C VAL A 831 -7.86 6.11 -27.52
N PHE A 832 -6.94 6.27 -28.47
CA PHE A 832 -5.52 5.98 -28.34
C PHE A 832 -4.69 7.25 -28.52
N VAL A 833 -4.02 7.69 -27.46
CA VAL A 833 -3.13 8.86 -27.48
C VAL A 833 -1.68 8.45 -27.75
N VAL A 834 -1.12 8.92 -28.85
CA VAL A 834 0.25 8.63 -29.29
C VAL A 834 1.19 9.69 -28.73
N GLY A 835 2.09 9.31 -27.83
CA GLY A 835 3.04 10.22 -27.19
C GLY A 835 2.70 10.57 -25.74
N GLY A 836 1.73 9.89 -25.14
CA GLY A 836 1.45 9.97 -23.71
C GLY A 836 0.21 10.79 -23.37
N VAL A 837 -0.37 10.51 -22.20
CA VAL A 837 -1.54 11.23 -21.65
C VAL A 837 -1.30 11.54 -20.17
N THR A 838 -1.85 12.63 -19.67
CA THR A 838 -1.83 12.92 -18.23
C THR A 838 -3.04 12.27 -17.53
N ARG A 839 -2.96 12.06 -16.22
CA ARG A 839 -4.09 11.52 -15.43
C ARG A 839 -5.27 12.49 -15.37
N ALA A 840 -4.99 13.79 -15.35
CA ALA A 840 -6.01 14.83 -15.45
C ALA A 840 -6.76 14.75 -16.79
N GLU A 841 -6.06 14.53 -17.91
CA GLU A 841 -6.71 14.31 -19.22
C GLU A 841 -7.52 13.02 -19.25
N VAL A 842 -7.02 11.93 -18.65
CA VAL A 842 -7.79 10.68 -18.51
C VAL A 842 -9.08 10.94 -17.72
N SER A 843 -9.03 11.72 -16.64
CA SER A 843 -10.22 12.12 -15.86
C SER A 843 -11.20 12.93 -16.71
N SER A 844 -10.71 13.90 -17.49
CA SER A 844 -11.55 14.68 -18.42
C SER A 844 -12.17 13.82 -19.52
N LEU A 845 -11.44 12.83 -20.05
CA LEU A 845 -11.96 11.89 -21.06
C LEU A 845 -13.05 10.97 -20.48
N LYS A 846 -12.92 10.56 -19.22
CA LYS A 846 -13.97 9.81 -18.51
C LYS A 846 -15.24 10.64 -18.29
N LEU A 847 -15.15 11.97 -18.22
CA LEU A 847 -16.33 12.82 -18.21
C LEU A 847 -17.14 12.69 -19.52
N LEU A 848 -16.49 12.31 -20.62
CA LEU A 848 -17.10 12.03 -21.93
C LEU A 848 -17.53 10.54 -22.10
N SER A 849 -17.54 9.76 -21.00
CA SER A 849 -17.65 8.29 -20.98
C SER A 849 -18.88 7.67 -21.62
N GLU A 850 -19.98 8.41 -21.83
CA GLU A 850 -21.13 7.89 -22.58
C GLU A 850 -20.74 7.42 -23.99
N ASN A 851 -19.65 7.96 -24.55
CA ASN A 851 -19.18 7.66 -25.90
C ASN A 851 -17.81 6.97 -25.94
N ILE A 852 -17.03 7.02 -24.85
CA ILE A 852 -15.68 6.44 -24.75
C ILE A 852 -15.70 5.26 -23.79
N CYS A 853 -15.39 4.07 -24.31
CA CYS A 853 -15.41 2.83 -23.52
C CYS A 853 -14.03 2.40 -23.00
N LEU A 854 -12.94 2.82 -23.66
CA LEU A 854 -11.57 2.49 -23.33
C LEU A 854 -10.66 3.65 -23.70
N ILE A 855 -9.79 4.04 -22.77
CA ILE A 855 -8.70 4.98 -23.03
C ILE A 855 -7.42 4.16 -23.12
N ALA A 856 -6.62 4.42 -24.15
CA ALA A 856 -5.32 3.84 -24.34
C ALA A 856 -4.30 4.93 -24.61
N SER A 857 -3.06 4.72 -24.21
CA SER A 857 -1.97 5.66 -24.46
C SER A 857 -0.66 4.93 -24.68
N THR A 858 0.31 5.57 -25.31
CA THR A 858 1.68 5.04 -25.33
C THR A 858 2.28 5.01 -23.94
N GLY A 859 1.89 5.93 -23.04
CA GLY A 859 2.27 5.93 -21.63
C GLY A 859 1.56 7.02 -20.81
N ASN A 860 1.74 6.98 -19.51
CA ASN A 860 1.43 8.13 -18.64
C ASN A 860 2.58 9.12 -18.68
N ILE A 861 2.26 10.41 -18.77
CA ILE A 861 3.25 11.48 -18.74
C ILE A 861 2.81 12.59 -17.79
N THR A 862 3.80 13.24 -17.19
CA THR A 862 3.67 14.52 -16.48
C THR A 862 4.60 15.54 -17.14
N GLY A 863 4.48 16.82 -16.78
CA GLY A 863 5.37 17.85 -17.31
C GLY A 863 6.84 17.58 -16.96
N ASP A 864 7.09 17.08 -15.75
CA ASP A 864 8.44 16.75 -15.29
C ASP A 864 9.00 15.55 -16.07
N TYR A 865 8.20 14.49 -16.20
CA TYR A 865 8.58 13.31 -16.97
C TYR A 865 8.88 13.67 -18.43
N LEU A 866 7.98 14.44 -19.06
CA LEU A 866 8.10 14.84 -20.46
C LEU A 866 9.41 15.59 -20.69
N LEU A 867 9.72 16.60 -19.88
CA LEU A 867 10.97 17.37 -20.05
C LEU A 867 12.22 16.54 -19.76
N ASN A 868 12.19 15.70 -18.73
CA ASN A 868 13.32 14.81 -18.40
C ASN A 868 13.64 13.84 -19.52
N SER A 869 12.63 13.35 -20.24
CA SER A 869 12.83 12.44 -21.38
C SER A 869 13.64 13.05 -22.54
N PHE A 870 13.79 14.38 -22.58
CA PHE A 870 14.66 15.09 -23.53
C PHE A 870 16.06 15.34 -22.98
N ASN A 871 16.35 15.10 -21.71
CA ASN A 871 17.71 15.23 -21.18
C ASN A 871 18.53 13.96 -21.50
N GLU A 872 17.90 12.80 -21.23
CA GLU A 872 18.37 11.46 -21.63
C GLU A 872 18.71 11.39 -23.12
#